data_AF-A0A142JIZ8-F1
#
_entry.id   AF-A0A142JIZ8-F1
#
_cell.length_a   1.000
_cell.length_b   1.000
_cell.length_c   1.000
_cell.angle_alpha   90.00
_cell.angle_beta   90.00
_cell.angle_gamma   90.00
#
_symmetry.space_group_name_H-M   'P 1'
#
loop_
_entity.id
_entity.type
_entity.pdbx_description
1 polymer ?
#
loop_
_entity_poly.entity_id
_entity_poly.type
_entity_poly.pdbx_seq_one_letter_code
_entity_poly.pdbx_strand_id
1 'polypeptide(L)'
;MVAIWDAETMSRDNGSLAATSLQMDLFSETTLQNAQPVEQATAVVEEPAQPQQAAVASKGGPAVAAAVETAPVVVGGIADAGEELVANRRNRGKVATTWSDLEGLNDTLKVKETVKGNVWLKPDYQQLIDAGMQPMVAHIVKQVYDSVAAKPAVSASTKTTDAHLQTYIGGMQRIEQGLMKWTQDTKALKAWANSNIRVAGAMLGKQVALSELGPATSLLEYVYPDGWRAHRDELRIVGGNKLLGALQPGYEEIKRAGKAIDAGWPNKRESWEVQGYKVLERPRVSVDPNEFRFSKKYSLSVDRYYIDTFNTEEAAQAAAAAIKPFVLVGKRGFLDSFDSRELAVEAAKERSRGGKDTERQLIEKGYNVIDAERVGVSRRMEGEDISSERLMEEFGLRGVNFGNWMKTPAARAEAQMHLNHAYDAFHDLADILDVPPKVLSLGGMLGLAIGAQGHGGRNAAHFVPGVNEINLTRTTGAGALAHEWAHAVDHYFARQAGLDTAEEPYLSEHALLGETKTRHELVAGKYVPVSSPRFGEVRPEIVGAFKGLVQTMTKRLQTVEEAQAVDAAYQQRLEKNVNGWLASIGRDFKEQEAEFAVLAERVRKGDFGGEMVAVGRSTLLHPVVVEMRDLYKAKHGRVYSIEQLKGLQSNLDSLAFRRDKSAHQQAMAADADVVPERRRVSTDYALNAAKLDKDKGGKVYWSTKCELFARAFDSFVADKLEAKQAKNSYLSFGVRETETVPVGTERDAIHSAFDGLIGEFVVRESELGPALFSAGPGRGSALPLPEIHAEIERLRGEWKGMPPVLVVGKPTDLPFEAPSNADGAYHDGKVYVVAGNIGDMRQLQKVMAHECIMHHSLEEMLGNYGFAKLHHGVQSLIAKGDETVCAIAENVRSRYGVLPPDIQTKEIVARAGEQCLDEQGNVRVQYGFMKGVFAGVTGWLRDHGISVPFTNVELQGILHKSAELAKDGPLLRAGRREQSLQEKVVGMLSGLFVGKILGVADGVVTQKVGRAGETVLHSMADLSGPIEVGEIAEIAYKDGKGLVREPEQHHVRSVDR
;
A
#
# COMPACT_ATOMS: atom_id res chain seq x y z
N MET A 1 -8.65 70.19 31.61
CA MET A 1 -7.88 70.83 32.69
C MET A 1 -6.62 70.02 32.92
N VAL A 2 -5.55 70.75 33.19
CA VAL A 2 -4.14 70.35 33.35
C VAL A 2 -3.91 69.60 34.67
N ALA A 3 -2.83 68.78 34.70
CA ALA A 3 -1.87 68.57 35.80
C ALA A 3 -1.68 67.11 36.32
N ILE A 4 -0.59 66.49 35.83
CA ILE A 4 0.60 65.98 36.55
C ILE A 4 0.40 65.25 37.90
N TRP A 5 0.92 64.01 38.00
CA TRP A 5 1.88 63.56 39.04
C TRP A 5 2.58 62.23 38.66
N ASP A 6 3.90 62.34 38.56
CA ASP A 6 5.02 61.41 38.79
C ASP A 6 4.96 59.91 38.43
N ALA A 7 5.82 59.56 37.45
CA ALA A 7 6.28 58.22 37.16
C ALA A 7 7.79 58.14 37.44
N GLU A 8 8.15 57.73 38.65
CA GLU A 8 9.46 57.15 38.96
C GLU A 8 9.26 55.74 39.50
N THR A 9 10.12 54.81 39.06
CA THR A 9 10.14 53.35 39.31
C THR A 9 9.34 52.45 38.36
N MET A 10 9.79 52.36 37.08
CA MET A 10 9.76 51.11 36.29
C MET A 10 10.67 51.23 35.05
N SER A 11 11.99 51.26 35.25
CA SER A 11 12.93 50.84 34.20
C SER A 11 13.04 49.32 34.25
N ARG A 12 12.28 48.63 33.39
CA ARG A 12 12.44 47.20 33.14
C ARG A 12 13.65 47.00 32.24
N ASP A 13 14.78 46.71 32.86
CA ASP A 13 15.92 46.07 32.22
C ASP A 13 15.48 44.73 31.62
N ASN A 14 15.32 44.69 30.31
CA ASN A 14 15.23 43.46 29.51
C ASN A 14 15.92 43.63 28.14
N GLY A 15 16.91 44.52 28.06
CA GLY A 15 17.66 44.82 26.83
C GLY A 15 19.13 44.39 26.82
N SER A 16 19.67 43.80 27.89
CA SER A 16 21.12 43.68 28.07
C SER A 16 21.74 42.28 27.85
N LEU A 17 20.96 41.19 27.83
CA LEU A 17 21.55 39.84 27.78
C LEU A 17 22.01 39.37 26.39
N ALA A 18 21.54 39.98 25.30
CA ALA A 18 21.95 39.60 23.94
C ALA A 18 23.26 40.28 23.49
N ALA A 19 23.67 41.37 24.15
CA ALA A 19 24.89 42.10 23.82
C ALA A 19 26.14 41.46 24.48
N THR A 20 25.99 40.87 25.67
CA THR A 20 27.10 40.25 26.41
C THR A 20 27.53 38.90 25.82
N SER A 21 26.62 38.14 25.20
CA SER A 21 26.94 36.87 24.53
C SER A 21 27.71 37.03 23.21
N LEU A 22 27.79 38.24 22.66
CA LEU A 22 28.59 38.58 21.48
C LEU A 22 30.03 38.99 21.81
N GLN A 23 30.37 39.15 23.09
CA GLN A 23 31.73 39.37 23.58
C GLN A 23 32.50 38.07 23.86
N MET A 24 32.08 36.95 23.24
CA MET A 24 32.94 35.77 23.19
C MET A 24 34.10 36.04 22.23
N ASP A 25 35.30 35.89 22.74
CA ASP A 25 36.59 35.89 22.03
C ASP A 25 36.64 34.71 21.04
N LEU A 26 35.82 34.78 19.99
CA LEU A 26 35.58 33.67 19.05
C LEU A 26 36.80 33.36 18.17
N PHE A 27 37.81 34.24 18.12
CA PHE A 27 38.98 34.12 17.23
C PHE A 27 40.27 34.80 17.75
N SER A 28 40.64 34.66 19.02
CA SER A 28 41.99 35.09 19.44
C SER A 28 43.08 34.26 18.73
N GLU A 29 44.20 34.90 18.34
CA GLU A 29 45.30 34.25 17.61
C GLU A 29 45.81 32.98 18.32
N THR A 30 45.70 32.95 19.64
CA THR A 30 46.08 31.85 20.53
C THR A 30 45.19 30.61 20.42
N THR A 31 43.89 30.75 20.09
CA THR A 31 42.97 29.60 19.97
C THR A 31 43.03 28.92 18.60
N LEU A 32 43.53 29.61 17.57
CA LEU A 32 43.58 29.11 16.19
C LEU A 32 44.94 28.48 15.81
N GLN A 33 46.01 28.75 16.56
CA GLN A 33 47.33 28.17 16.32
C GLN A 33 47.49 26.74 16.85
N ASN A 34 46.58 26.27 17.72
CA ASN A 34 46.64 24.92 18.32
C ASN A 34 45.81 23.84 17.58
N ALA A 35 45.21 24.15 16.42
CA ALA A 35 44.47 23.18 15.63
C ALA A 35 45.42 22.36 14.75
N GLN A 36 45.73 21.13 15.16
CA GLN A 36 46.45 20.14 14.34
C GLN A 36 45.53 19.60 13.22
N PRO A 37 46.07 19.17 12.07
CA PRO A 37 45.28 18.53 11.01
C PRO A 37 44.64 17.24 11.53
N VAL A 38 43.33 17.12 11.36
CA VAL A 38 42.61 15.87 11.63
C VAL A 38 42.78 14.95 10.42
N GLU A 39 43.58 13.90 10.56
CA GLU A 39 43.52 12.76 9.65
C GLU A 39 42.16 12.06 9.79
N GLN A 40 41.63 11.58 8.66
CA GLN A 40 40.33 10.90 8.58
C GLN A 40 40.20 9.83 9.66
N ALA A 41 39.29 10.02 10.61
CA ALA A 41 38.80 8.94 11.44
C ALA A 41 37.83 8.09 10.61
N THR A 42 38.37 7.20 9.78
CA THR A 42 37.63 6.03 9.32
C THR A 42 37.27 5.20 10.53
N ALA A 43 35.99 4.83 10.66
CA ALA A 43 35.53 3.89 11.66
C ALA A 43 36.41 2.64 11.63
N VAL A 44 37.13 2.37 12.72
CA VAL A 44 37.84 1.11 12.92
C VAL A 44 36.78 0.02 13.09
N VAL A 45 36.60 -0.77 12.03
CA VAL A 45 35.97 -2.08 12.11
C VAL A 45 37.06 -3.01 12.65
N GLU A 46 36.87 -3.57 13.84
CA GLU A 46 37.67 -4.71 14.28
C GLU A 46 37.41 -5.88 13.32
N GLU A 47 38.42 -6.23 12.52
CA GLU A 47 38.47 -7.49 11.81
C GLU A 47 38.51 -8.64 12.84
N PRO A 48 37.64 -9.66 12.76
CA PRO A 48 37.80 -10.85 13.57
C PRO A 48 39.09 -11.56 13.17
N ALA A 49 39.97 -11.78 14.14
CA ALA A 49 41.23 -12.48 13.99
C ALA A 49 41.04 -13.78 13.21
N GLN A 50 41.76 -13.90 12.09
CA GLN A 50 41.90 -15.15 11.34
C GLN A 50 42.51 -16.22 12.25
N PRO A 51 41.91 -17.42 12.38
CA PRO A 51 42.61 -18.56 12.96
C PRO A 51 43.77 -18.94 12.04
N GLN A 52 44.98 -18.96 12.62
CA GLN A 52 46.20 -19.38 11.96
C GLN A 52 46.03 -20.77 11.31
N GLN A 53 46.27 -20.82 10.01
CA GLN A 53 46.42 -22.06 9.26
C GLN A 53 47.68 -22.80 9.75
N ALA A 54 47.47 -23.91 10.47
CA ALA A 54 48.49 -24.91 10.66
C ALA A 54 48.60 -25.76 9.39
N ALA A 55 49.78 -25.72 8.76
CA ALA A 55 50.12 -26.52 7.59
C ALA A 55 50.06 -28.03 7.91
N VAL A 56 49.32 -28.80 7.11
CA VAL A 56 49.48 -30.25 7.03
C VAL A 56 49.58 -30.66 5.56
N ALA A 57 50.64 -31.40 5.28
CA ALA A 57 51.15 -31.74 3.97
C ALA A 57 50.25 -32.67 3.15
N SER A 58 50.32 -32.49 1.83
CA SER A 58 49.74 -33.33 0.79
C SER A 58 50.34 -34.74 0.74
N LYS A 59 49.49 -35.77 0.68
CA LYS A 59 49.78 -37.04 -0.02
C LYS A 59 48.52 -37.53 -0.72
N GLY A 60 48.65 -37.87 -2.00
CA GLY A 60 47.54 -38.19 -2.90
C GLY A 60 47.18 -39.68 -3.02
N GLY A 61 45.93 -39.90 -3.43
CA GLY A 61 45.35 -41.01 -4.20
C GLY A 61 45.28 -42.42 -3.58
N PRO A 62 44.46 -43.35 -4.11
CA PRO A 62 43.36 -43.24 -5.09
C PRO A 62 42.02 -43.87 -4.61
N ALA A 63 41.01 -43.76 -5.48
CA ALA A 63 39.63 -44.23 -5.34
C ALA A 63 39.46 -45.76 -5.15
N VAL A 64 38.51 -46.16 -4.29
CA VAL A 64 37.85 -47.49 -4.33
C VAL A 64 36.39 -47.34 -3.84
N ALA A 65 35.49 -48.00 -4.57
CA ALA A 65 34.06 -48.11 -4.34
C ALA A 65 33.66 -48.89 -3.07
N ALA A 66 32.52 -48.54 -2.48
CA ALA A 66 31.67 -49.40 -1.64
C ALA A 66 30.34 -48.65 -1.42
N ALA A 67 29.22 -49.18 -1.92
CA ALA A 67 28.36 -50.16 -1.26
C ALA A 67 27.27 -49.46 -0.42
N VAL A 68 26.03 -49.80 -0.76
CA VAL A 68 24.79 -49.33 -0.17
C VAL A 68 24.74 -49.77 1.30
N GLU A 69 24.80 -48.80 2.21
CA GLU A 69 24.43 -48.98 3.61
C GLU A 69 23.45 -47.86 3.98
N THR A 70 22.27 -48.27 4.44
CA THR A 70 21.20 -47.40 4.90
C THR A 70 21.69 -46.54 6.07
N ALA A 71 21.90 -45.24 5.82
CA ALA A 71 22.34 -44.30 6.85
C ALA A 71 21.17 -43.92 7.78
N PRO A 72 21.41 -43.80 9.10
CA PRO A 72 20.43 -43.35 10.08
C PRO A 72 20.08 -41.87 9.86
N VAL A 73 18.84 -41.50 10.20
CA VAL A 73 18.34 -40.12 10.18
C VAL A 73 19.29 -39.21 10.96
N VAL A 74 20.01 -38.35 10.25
CA VAL A 74 20.82 -37.28 10.85
C VAL A 74 19.85 -36.20 11.32
N VAL A 75 19.80 -35.98 12.63
CA VAL A 75 19.14 -34.82 13.25
C VAL A 75 19.86 -33.57 12.77
N GLY A 76 19.33 -32.93 11.72
CA GLY A 76 19.80 -31.64 11.20
C GLY A 76 19.67 -30.57 12.27
N GLY A 77 20.76 -29.84 12.55
CA GLY A 77 20.78 -28.85 13.60
C GLY A 77 19.99 -27.58 13.27
N ILE A 78 19.64 -26.81 14.29
CA ILE A 78 19.13 -25.43 14.17
C ILE A 78 20.22 -24.57 13.49
N ALA A 79 20.11 -24.47 12.17
CA ALA A 79 20.93 -23.67 11.29
C ALA A 79 20.00 -22.78 10.44
N ASP A 80 20.58 -21.79 9.76
CA ASP A 80 19.81 -21.07 8.75
C ASP A 80 19.67 -21.96 7.51
N ALA A 81 18.52 -21.90 6.84
CA ALA A 81 18.27 -22.60 5.59
C ALA A 81 17.86 -21.61 4.48
N GLY A 82 18.24 -21.92 3.24
CA GLY A 82 17.92 -21.09 2.08
C GLY A 82 18.77 -19.83 1.98
N GLU A 83 18.18 -18.78 1.42
CA GLU A 83 18.86 -17.50 1.24
C GLU A 83 19.10 -16.77 2.57
N GLU A 84 20.19 -15.99 2.63
CA GLU A 84 20.44 -15.10 3.75
C GLU A 84 19.46 -13.91 3.71
N LEU A 85 18.48 -13.90 4.62
CA LEU A 85 17.46 -12.86 4.69
C LEU A 85 18.05 -11.50 5.08
N VAL A 86 17.85 -10.49 4.23
CA VAL A 86 18.64 -9.24 4.20
C VAL A 86 18.11 -8.20 5.19
N ALA A 87 16.82 -8.22 5.54
CA ALA A 87 16.25 -7.24 6.48
C ALA A 87 16.57 -7.51 7.95
N ASN A 88 17.24 -8.63 8.23
CA ASN A 88 17.71 -8.98 9.56
C ASN A 88 18.67 -7.92 10.09
N ARG A 89 18.45 -7.45 11.32
CA ARG A 89 19.35 -6.45 11.94
C ARG A 89 20.78 -6.97 12.10
N ARG A 90 20.97 -8.30 12.15
CA ARG A 90 22.30 -8.93 12.08
C ARG A 90 23.08 -8.58 10.81
N ASN A 91 22.38 -8.22 9.72
CA ASN A 91 22.94 -7.86 8.42
C ASN A 91 23.03 -6.34 8.20
N ARG A 92 22.34 -5.53 9.03
CA ARG A 92 22.36 -4.04 8.98
C ARG A 92 23.70 -3.38 9.37
N GLY A 93 24.76 -4.16 9.60
CA GLY A 93 26.12 -3.63 9.74
C GLY A 93 26.66 -3.01 8.44
N LYS A 94 26.11 -3.41 7.28
CA LYS A 94 26.34 -2.74 5.99
C LYS A 94 25.22 -1.73 5.77
N VAL A 95 25.40 -0.52 6.28
CA VAL A 95 24.53 0.60 5.92
C VAL A 95 24.74 0.87 4.44
N ALA A 96 23.69 0.78 3.62
CA ALA A 96 23.78 1.12 2.21
C ALA A 96 24.02 2.64 2.09
N THR A 97 25.29 3.00 1.96
CA THR A 97 25.76 4.40 1.96
C THR A 97 25.93 4.92 0.54
N THR A 98 26.03 4.02 -0.44
CA THR A 98 26.29 4.30 -1.84
C THR A 98 25.23 3.67 -2.74
N TRP A 99 25.15 4.12 -4.00
CA TRP A 99 24.24 3.51 -4.98
C TRP A 99 24.61 2.05 -5.29
N SER A 100 25.90 1.70 -5.31
CA SER A 100 26.35 0.32 -5.53
C SER A 100 25.87 -0.65 -4.45
N ASP A 101 25.59 -0.16 -3.24
CA ASP A 101 25.01 -0.98 -2.17
C ASP A 101 23.52 -1.29 -2.42
N LEU A 102 22.86 -0.57 -3.33
CA LEU A 102 21.41 -0.60 -3.56
C LEU A 102 21.01 -1.09 -4.96
N GLU A 103 21.87 -0.97 -5.97
CA GLU A 103 21.49 -1.16 -7.37
C GLU A 103 20.97 -2.57 -7.70
N GLY A 104 21.46 -3.58 -6.98
CA GLY A 104 21.02 -4.97 -7.07
C GLY A 104 19.78 -5.32 -6.23
N LEU A 105 19.27 -4.39 -5.42
CA LEU A 105 18.04 -4.59 -4.64
C LEU A 105 16.81 -4.33 -5.51
N ASN A 106 15.65 -4.86 -5.09
CA ASN A 106 14.39 -4.49 -5.73
C ASN A 106 13.96 -3.06 -5.39
N ASP A 107 13.06 -2.51 -6.22
CA ASP A 107 12.62 -1.11 -6.18
C ASP A 107 12.10 -0.66 -4.80
N THR A 108 11.33 -1.51 -4.11
CA THR A 108 10.79 -1.18 -2.79
C THR A 108 11.90 -1.06 -1.75
N LEU A 109 12.90 -1.95 -1.76
CA LEU A 109 14.05 -1.87 -0.85
C LEU A 109 14.93 -0.68 -1.17
N LYS A 110 15.18 -0.41 -2.45
CA LYS A 110 15.92 0.80 -2.86
C LYS A 110 15.27 2.04 -2.25
N VAL A 111 13.95 2.19 -2.34
CA VAL A 111 13.22 3.32 -1.75
C VAL A 111 13.29 3.31 -0.21
N LYS A 112 13.14 2.14 0.42
CA LYS A 112 13.13 2.00 1.88
C LYS A 112 14.50 2.25 2.53
N GLU A 113 15.57 1.79 1.90
CA GLU A 113 16.94 1.91 2.38
C GLU A 113 17.58 3.26 2.00
N THR A 114 17.07 3.94 0.97
CA THR A 114 17.46 5.32 0.63
C THR A 114 16.83 6.33 1.59
N VAL A 115 17.29 6.30 2.84
CA VAL A 115 16.87 7.22 3.91
C VAL A 115 18.07 7.98 4.46
N LYS A 116 17.85 9.18 4.99
CA LYS A 116 18.91 10.03 5.53
C LYS A 116 19.82 9.30 6.51
N GLY A 117 19.23 8.53 7.43
CA GLY A 117 19.98 7.82 8.47
C GLY A 117 20.89 6.72 7.96
N ASN A 118 20.67 6.23 6.73
CA ASN A 118 21.53 5.25 6.08
C ASN A 118 22.61 5.95 5.23
N VAL A 119 22.22 6.94 4.44
CA VAL A 119 23.16 7.64 3.54
C VAL A 119 24.15 8.52 4.29
N TRP A 120 23.69 9.27 5.29
CA TRP A 120 24.51 10.14 6.14
C TRP A 120 24.24 9.83 7.60
N LEU A 121 25.13 9.00 8.17
CA LEU A 121 25.09 8.66 9.58
C LEU A 121 25.12 9.93 10.44
N LYS A 122 24.27 9.95 11.46
CA LYS A 122 24.17 11.11 12.34
C LYS A 122 25.54 11.38 13.00
N PRO A 123 26.14 12.56 12.80
CA PRO A 123 27.42 12.87 13.43
C PRO A 123 27.33 12.85 14.95
N ASP A 124 28.35 12.30 15.61
CA ASP A 124 28.54 12.48 17.05
C ASP A 124 29.12 13.87 17.29
N TYR A 125 28.24 14.83 17.58
CA TYR A 125 28.62 16.23 17.78
C TYR A 125 29.53 16.42 19.00
N GLN A 126 29.42 15.58 20.03
CA GLN A 126 30.31 15.67 21.19
C GLN A 126 31.71 15.24 20.76
N GLN A 127 31.82 14.11 20.05
CA GLN A 127 33.09 13.64 19.52
C GLN A 127 33.75 14.67 18.58
N LEU A 128 32.97 15.34 17.72
CA LEU A 128 33.49 16.41 16.86
C LEU A 128 34.06 17.59 17.67
N ILE A 129 33.39 17.97 18.76
CA ILE A 129 33.84 19.04 19.65
C ILE A 129 35.09 18.61 20.42
N ASP A 130 35.13 17.39 20.92
CA ASP A 130 36.28 16.80 21.60
C ASP A 130 37.50 16.71 20.67
N ALA A 131 37.25 16.48 19.37
CA ALA A 131 38.27 16.50 18.31
C ALA A 131 38.70 17.93 17.89
N GLY A 132 38.22 18.97 18.56
CA GLY A 132 38.64 20.37 18.35
C GLY A 132 37.72 21.22 17.50
N MET A 133 36.56 20.71 17.06
CA MET A 133 35.55 21.54 16.37
C MET A 133 34.89 22.51 17.35
N GLN A 134 34.80 23.80 17.00
CA GLN A 134 34.12 24.75 17.86
C GLN A 134 32.62 24.40 18.03
N PRO A 135 32.03 24.48 19.25
CA PRO A 135 30.63 24.15 19.49
C PRO A 135 29.64 24.90 18.59
N MET A 136 29.92 26.16 18.27
CA MET A 136 29.13 26.95 17.31
C MET A 136 29.12 26.28 15.93
N VAL A 137 30.28 25.93 15.41
CA VAL A 137 30.45 25.27 14.09
C VAL A 137 29.81 23.89 14.10
N ALA A 138 30.00 23.10 15.15
CA ALA A 138 29.34 21.80 15.32
C ALA A 138 27.81 21.92 15.31
N HIS A 139 27.25 22.98 15.90
CA HIS A 139 25.81 23.24 15.83
C HIS A 139 25.36 23.72 14.44
N ILE A 140 26.19 24.44 13.68
CA ILE A 140 25.91 24.71 12.25
C ILE A 140 25.86 23.40 11.45
N VAL A 141 26.81 22.49 11.66
CA VAL A 141 26.79 21.14 11.05
C VAL A 141 25.49 20.42 11.37
N LYS A 142 25.05 20.46 12.64
CA LYS A 142 23.76 19.92 13.06
C LYS A 142 22.58 20.57 12.32
N GLN A 143 22.60 21.88 12.15
CA GLN A 143 21.53 22.59 11.44
C GLN A 143 21.44 22.18 9.96
N VAL A 144 22.59 21.98 9.30
CA VAL A 144 22.62 21.45 7.93
C VAL A 144 22.08 20.02 7.91
N TYR A 145 22.54 19.13 8.79
CA TYR A 145 22.04 17.75 8.90
C TYR A 145 20.52 17.67 9.13
N ASP A 146 19.98 18.53 10.00
CA ASP A 146 18.54 18.62 10.30
C ASP A 146 17.71 19.24 9.17
N SER A 147 18.36 19.96 8.25
CA SER A 147 17.71 20.57 7.08
C SER A 147 17.54 19.60 5.91
N VAL A 148 18.35 18.55 5.83
CA VAL A 148 18.23 17.47 4.85
C VAL A 148 16.94 16.67 5.10
N ALA A 149 16.18 16.44 4.03
CA ALA A 149 14.96 15.64 4.00
C ALA A 149 15.23 14.21 4.48
N ALA A 150 14.28 13.57 5.16
CA ALA A 150 14.47 12.23 5.70
C ALA A 150 14.47 11.13 4.61
N LYS A 151 13.84 11.42 3.47
CA LYS A 151 13.69 10.59 2.26
C LYS A 151 13.79 11.52 1.03
N PRO A 152 14.04 11.01 -0.18
CA PRO A 152 14.00 11.79 -1.41
C PRO A 152 12.68 12.57 -1.56
N ALA A 153 12.76 13.90 -1.70
CA ALA A 153 11.59 14.76 -1.83
C ALA A 153 11.03 14.76 -3.26
N VAL A 154 10.37 13.66 -3.62
CA VAL A 154 9.65 13.48 -4.89
C VAL A 154 8.17 13.83 -4.69
N SER A 155 7.53 14.40 -5.72
CA SER A 155 6.09 14.68 -5.66
C SER A 155 5.30 13.38 -5.53
N ALA A 156 4.27 13.35 -4.69
CA ALA A 156 3.40 12.17 -4.52
C ALA A 156 2.76 11.67 -5.83
N SER A 157 2.65 12.53 -6.84
CA SER A 157 2.13 12.17 -8.17
C SER A 157 3.16 11.52 -9.12
N THR A 158 4.43 11.45 -8.72
CA THR A 158 5.54 11.01 -9.57
C THR A 158 6.14 9.72 -9.01
N LYS A 159 6.28 8.69 -9.86
CA LYS A 159 6.95 7.43 -9.49
C LYS A 159 8.40 7.75 -9.07
N THR A 160 8.83 7.30 -7.89
CA THR A 160 10.23 7.36 -7.50
C THR A 160 11.03 6.42 -8.40
N THR A 161 12.16 6.88 -8.92
CA THR A 161 12.99 6.14 -9.89
C THR A 161 14.40 6.04 -9.38
N ASP A 162 15.20 5.12 -9.92
CA ASP A 162 16.62 4.98 -9.61
C ASP A 162 17.39 6.30 -9.75
N ALA A 163 17.07 7.11 -10.77
CA ALA A 163 17.67 8.43 -10.94
C ALA A 163 17.36 9.39 -9.78
N HIS A 164 16.13 9.34 -9.22
CA HIS A 164 15.79 10.14 -8.04
C HIS A 164 16.59 9.69 -6.80
N LEU A 165 16.75 8.38 -6.61
CA LEU A 165 17.50 7.81 -5.48
C LEU A 165 19.00 8.13 -5.59
N GLN A 166 19.59 7.93 -6.76
CA GLN A 166 20.97 8.33 -7.07
C GLN A 166 21.21 9.82 -6.83
N THR A 167 20.29 10.67 -7.28
CA THR A 167 20.38 12.13 -7.09
C THR A 167 20.34 12.50 -5.60
N TYR A 168 19.48 11.84 -4.81
CA TYR A 168 19.41 12.06 -3.37
C TYR A 168 20.71 11.65 -2.67
N ILE A 169 21.24 10.46 -2.96
CA ILE A 169 22.48 9.93 -2.37
C ILE A 169 23.67 10.83 -2.75
N GLY A 170 23.85 11.08 -4.05
CA GLY A 170 24.96 11.90 -4.54
C GLY A 170 24.92 13.33 -4.01
N GLY A 171 23.73 13.93 -3.91
CA GLY A 171 23.56 15.25 -3.34
C GLY A 171 23.90 15.30 -1.85
N MET A 172 23.45 14.33 -1.06
CA MET A 172 23.81 14.24 0.36
C MET A 172 25.32 14.10 0.58
N GLN A 173 25.98 13.21 -0.18
CA GLN A 173 27.43 13.02 -0.11
C GLN A 173 28.19 14.31 -0.48
N ARG A 174 27.74 15.02 -1.52
CA ARG A 174 28.31 16.32 -1.91
C ARG A 174 28.19 17.35 -0.79
N ILE A 175 27.02 17.43 -0.17
CA ILE A 175 26.75 18.35 0.95
C ILE A 175 27.63 18.01 2.15
N GLU A 176 27.71 16.74 2.54
CA GLU A 176 28.55 16.28 3.64
C GLU A 176 30.02 16.63 3.39
N GLN A 177 30.55 16.29 2.20
CA GLN A 177 31.93 16.58 1.85
C GLN A 177 32.24 18.08 1.82
N GLY A 178 31.37 18.89 1.20
CA GLY A 178 31.54 20.34 1.14
C GLY A 178 31.44 20.98 2.53
N LEU A 179 30.51 20.52 3.36
CA LEU A 179 30.37 20.96 4.75
C LEU A 179 31.61 20.64 5.56
N MET A 180 32.10 19.40 5.52
CA MET A 180 33.28 19.00 6.29
C MET A 180 34.53 19.75 5.82
N LYS A 181 34.72 19.95 4.51
CA LYS A 181 35.80 20.80 3.97
C LYS A 181 35.72 22.24 4.50
N TRP A 182 34.53 22.84 4.51
CA TRP A 182 34.32 24.18 5.06
C TRP A 182 34.64 24.24 6.56
N THR A 183 34.27 23.22 7.34
CA THR A 183 34.61 23.18 8.79
C THR A 183 36.10 23.05 9.08
N GLN A 184 36.89 22.60 8.11
CA GLN A 184 38.34 22.44 8.23
C GLN A 184 39.10 23.69 7.73
N ASP A 185 38.46 24.58 6.96
CA ASP A 185 39.06 25.82 6.50
C ASP A 185 38.92 26.95 7.52
N THR A 186 39.94 27.11 8.35
CA THR A 186 40.02 28.19 9.34
C THR A 186 39.92 29.59 8.75
N LYS A 187 40.34 29.81 7.49
CA LYS A 187 40.21 31.13 6.83
C LYS A 187 38.76 31.40 6.44
N ALA A 188 38.09 30.41 5.86
CA ALA A 188 36.66 30.51 5.54
C ALA A 188 35.80 30.71 6.79
N LEU A 189 36.08 29.98 7.89
CA LEU A 189 35.36 30.14 9.15
C LEU A 189 35.52 31.54 9.76
N LYS A 190 36.75 32.07 9.78
CA LYS A 190 37.01 33.45 10.25
C LYS A 190 36.28 34.48 9.41
N ALA A 191 36.37 34.37 8.09
CA ALA A 191 35.72 35.31 7.19
C ALA A 191 34.19 35.26 7.28
N TRP A 192 33.63 34.04 7.39
CA TRP A 192 32.20 33.84 7.66
C TRP A 192 31.76 34.53 8.96
N ALA A 193 32.50 34.33 10.05
CA ALA A 193 32.15 34.94 11.33
C ALA A 193 32.26 36.47 11.30
N ASN A 194 33.33 37.01 10.72
CA ASN A 194 33.50 38.46 10.53
C ASN A 194 32.37 39.07 9.68
N SER A 195 31.92 38.36 8.64
CA SER A 195 30.81 38.81 7.80
C SER A 195 29.47 38.89 8.55
N ASN A 196 29.25 38.02 9.55
CA ASN A 196 28.05 37.99 10.38
C ASN A 196 28.10 39.01 11.53
N ILE A 197 29.28 39.24 12.11
CA ILE A 197 29.53 40.34 13.05
C ILE A 197 29.21 41.69 12.38
N ARG A 198 29.55 41.84 11.10
CA ARG A 198 29.17 43.03 10.30
C ARG A 198 27.67 43.17 10.13
N VAL A 199 26.92 42.10 9.86
CA VAL A 199 25.44 42.16 9.73
C VAL A 199 24.79 42.57 11.04
N ALA A 200 25.23 42.00 12.16
CA ALA A 200 24.79 42.39 13.50
C ALA A 200 25.21 43.83 13.84
N GLY A 201 26.46 44.21 13.54
CA GLY A 201 27.01 45.54 13.77
C GLY A 201 26.33 46.63 12.94
N ALA A 202 26.04 46.37 11.66
CA ALA A 202 25.33 47.29 10.77
C ALA A 202 23.86 47.48 11.17
N MET A 203 23.18 46.42 11.63
CA MET A 203 21.84 46.53 12.23
C MET A 203 21.86 47.30 13.55
N LEU A 204 23.00 47.34 14.25
CA LEU A 204 23.21 48.04 15.52
C LEU A 204 23.97 49.37 15.37
N GLY A 205 24.20 49.86 14.15
CA GLY A 205 24.82 51.17 13.88
C GLY A 205 26.34 51.29 14.16
N LYS A 206 27.09 50.20 14.23
CA LYS A 206 28.56 50.20 14.46
C LYS A 206 29.37 50.16 13.15
N GLN A 207 30.42 50.97 13.05
CA GLN A 207 31.35 50.98 11.91
C GLN A 207 32.31 49.77 11.93
N VAL A 208 32.52 49.14 10.76
CA VAL A 208 33.43 48.00 10.56
C VAL A 208 34.41 48.34 9.43
N ALA A 209 35.71 48.06 9.62
CA ALA A 209 36.76 48.42 8.67
C ALA A 209 36.73 47.56 7.38
N LEU A 210 36.75 48.20 6.21
CA LEU A 210 36.72 47.52 4.90
C LEU A 210 38.04 46.83 4.51
N SER A 211 39.16 47.14 5.18
CA SER A 211 40.48 46.62 4.84
C SER A 211 40.72 45.16 5.23
N GLU A 212 39.81 44.55 5.99
CA GLU A 212 39.85 43.12 6.35
C GLU A 212 39.12 42.22 5.31
N LEU A 213 38.64 42.81 4.21
CA LEU A 213 37.82 42.14 3.20
C LEU A 213 38.66 41.47 2.11
N GLY A 214 39.07 40.22 2.35
CA GLY A 214 39.37 39.28 1.27
C GLY A 214 38.10 38.56 0.79
N PRO A 215 37.99 38.14 -0.48
CA PRO A 215 36.92 37.24 -0.92
C PRO A 215 37.08 35.92 -0.17
N ALA A 216 36.01 35.47 0.50
CA ALA A 216 36.00 34.21 1.22
C ALA A 216 34.91 33.30 0.68
N THR A 217 35.30 32.09 0.35
CA THR A 217 34.41 31.05 -0.16
C THR A 217 33.37 30.71 0.90
N SER A 218 32.10 30.90 0.57
CA SER A 218 30.97 30.56 1.45
C SER A 218 30.80 29.05 1.59
N LEU A 219 30.11 28.58 2.64
CA LEU A 219 29.75 27.16 2.79
C LEU A 219 28.99 26.65 1.54
N LEU A 220 28.13 27.48 0.95
CA LEU A 220 27.39 27.14 -0.25
C LEU A 220 28.33 26.87 -1.45
N GLU A 221 29.40 27.64 -1.61
CA GLU A 221 30.39 27.47 -2.68
C GLU A 221 31.31 26.27 -2.43
N TYR A 222 31.54 25.90 -1.17
CA TYR A 222 32.21 24.65 -0.82
C TYR A 222 31.41 23.40 -1.23
N VAL A 223 30.08 23.47 -1.15
CA VAL A 223 29.19 22.40 -1.61
C VAL A 223 28.96 22.45 -3.13
N TYR A 224 28.82 23.65 -3.68
CA TYR A 224 28.50 23.89 -5.10
C TYR A 224 29.47 24.90 -5.73
N PRO A 225 30.71 24.49 -6.07
CA PRO A 225 31.73 25.39 -6.62
C PRO A 225 31.33 25.98 -7.99
N ASP A 226 30.59 25.22 -8.81
CA ASP A 226 30.09 25.68 -10.11
C ASP A 226 28.75 26.44 -10.00
N GLY A 227 28.30 26.70 -8.76
CA GLY A 227 27.08 27.42 -8.44
C GLY A 227 25.85 26.53 -8.26
N TRP A 228 25.13 26.72 -7.15
CA TRP A 228 23.96 25.91 -6.76
C TRP A 228 22.83 25.88 -7.79
N ARG A 229 22.74 26.89 -8.67
CA ARG A 229 21.70 26.97 -9.71
C ARG A 229 21.80 25.84 -10.74
N ALA A 230 22.99 25.27 -10.94
CA ALA A 230 23.19 24.08 -11.76
C ALA A 230 22.64 22.80 -11.09
N HIS A 231 22.39 22.85 -9.77
CA HIS A 231 21.98 21.71 -8.93
C HIS A 231 20.56 21.88 -8.36
N ARG A 232 19.69 22.64 -9.04
CA ARG A 232 18.33 22.93 -8.54
C ARG A 232 17.48 21.68 -8.28
N ASP A 233 17.57 20.68 -9.16
CA ASP A 233 16.81 19.44 -9.02
C ASP A 233 17.34 18.58 -7.87
N GLU A 234 18.66 18.50 -7.72
CA GLU A 234 19.33 17.85 -6.58
C GLU A 234 18.90 18.51 -5.25
N LEU A 235 19.00 19.83 -5.16
CA LEU A 235 18.58 20.58 -3.97
C LEU A 235 17.09 20.36 -3.67
N ARG A 236 16.22 20.37 -4.69
CA ARG A 236 14.79 20.10 -4.52
C ARG A 236 14.54 18.73 -3.90
N ILE A 237 15.28 17.71 -4.32
CA ILE A 237 15.16 16.33 -3.84
C ILE A 237 15.75 16.15 -2.43
N VAL A 238 16.87 16.81 -2.11
CA VAL A 238 17.60 16.57 -0.85
C VAL A 238 17.07 17.38 0.32
N GLY A 239 16.49 18.57 0.12
CA GLY A 239 15.94 19.37 1.23
C GLY A 239 15.31 20.72 0.87
N GLY A 240 15.33 21.08 -0.41
CA GLY A 240 14.74 22.30 -0.97
C GLY A 240 15.30 23.58 -0.34
N ASN A 241 14.42 24.57 -0.20
CA ASN A 241 14.77 25.89 0.35
C ASN A 241 15.26 25.83 1.80
N LYS A 242 14.80 24.84 2.58
CA LYS A 242 15.23 24.66 3.98
C LYS A 242 16.73 24.34 4.05
N LEU A 243 17.18 23.41 3.22
CA LEU A 243 18.58 23.04 3.09
C LEU A 243 19.41 24.16 2.48
N LEU A 244 18.91 24.78 1.40
CA LEU A 244 19.61 25.90 0.76
C LEU A 244 19.86 27.06 1.74
N GLY A 245 18.91 27.34 2.65
CA GLY A 245 19.09 28.31 3.73
C GLY A 245 20.15 27.88 4.75
N ALA A 246 20.14 26.60 5.16
CA ALA A 246 21.12 26.07 6.12
C ALA A 246 22.56 26.06 5.58
N LEU A 247 22.75 25.94 4.26
CA LEU A 247 24.06 26.05 3.60
C LEU A 247 24.57 27.50 3.51
N GLN A 248 23.77 28.48 3.92
CA GLN A 248 24.11 29.90 3.95
C GLN A 248 23.93 30.44 5.38
N PRO A 249 24.69 29.91 6.37
CA PRO A 249 24.46 30.23 7.78
C PRO A 249 24.65 31.72 8.03
N GLY A 250 23.58 32.38 8.49
CA GLY A 250 23.56 33.79 8.81
C GLY A 250 23.40 34.06 10.31
N TYR A 251 22.99 35.28 10.64
CA TYR A 251 22.76 35.71 12.01
C TYR A 251 21.74 34.84 12.77
N GLU A 252 20.65 34.40 12.11
CA GLU A 252 19.62 33.60 12.77
C GLU A 252 20.09 32.17 13.09
N GLU A 253 20.91 31.55 12.24
CA GLU A 253 21.54 30.25 12.52
C GLU A 253 22.50 30.33 13.71
N ILE A 254 23.27 31.42 13.79
CA ILE A 254 24.19 31.70 14.90
C ILE A 254 23.42 31.90 16.20
N LYS A 255 22.35 32.70 16.17
CA LYS A 255 21.48 32.94 17.34
C LYS A 255 20.83 31.65 17.84
N ARG A 256 20.38 30.78 16.94
CA ARG A 256 19.81 29.46 17.28
C ARG A 256 20.86 28.54 17.90
N ALA A 257 22.08 28.54 17.35
CA ALA A 257 23.20 27.77 17.89
C ALA A 257 23.62 28.24 19.28
N GLY A 258 23.81 29.55 19.48
CA GLY A 258 24.14 30.14 20.78
C GLY A 258 23.12 29.75 21.86
N LYS A 259 21.82 29.93 21.58
CA LYS A 259 20.76 29.54 22.50
C LYS A 259 20.76 28.04 22.85
N ALA A 260 21.12 27.18 21.90
CA ALA A 260 21.20 25.74 22.15
C ALA A 260 22.40 25.38 23.02
N ILE A 261 23.56 25.99 22.75
CA ILE A 261 24.79 25.84 23.54
C ILE A 261 24.56 26.33 24.98
N ASP A 262 23.96 27.52 25.15
CA ASP A 262 23.59 28.06 26.47
C ASP A 262 22.62 27.14 27.22
N ALA A 263 21.76 26.43 26.49
CA ALA A 263 20.84 25.45 27.04
C ALA A 263 21.50 24.08 27.36
N GLY A 264 22.82 23.95 27.20
CA GLY A 264 23.60 22.76 27.55
C GLY A 264 23.80 21.75 26.42
N TRP A 265 23.56 22.12 25.15
CA TRP A 265 23.93 21.28 24.00
C TRP A 265 25.47 21.25 23.85
N PRO A 266 26.09 20.10 23.49
CA PRO A 266 25.53 18.83 22.99
C PRO A 266 25.18 17.76 24.05
N ASN A 267 25.33 18.03 25.35
CA ASN A 267 25.11 17.03 26.39
C ASN A 267 23.70 16.43 26.35
N LYS A 268 23.62 15.11 26.53
CA LYS A 268 22.38 14.33 26.46
C LYS A 268 21.49 14.64 27.66
N ARG A 269 20.45 15.46 27.44
CA ARG A 269 19.36 15.67 28.40
C ARG A 269 18.56 14.38 28.61
N GLU A 270 18.14 14.13 29.85
CA GLU A 270 17.30 12.97 30.14
C GLU A 270 15.88 13.18 29.55
N SER A 271 15.20 12.08 29.20
CA SER A 271 13.91 12.14 28.48
C SER A 271 12.81 12.95 29.19
N TRP A 272 12.81 12.97 30.52
CA TRP A 272 11.87 13.76 31.32
C TRP A 272 12.15 15.27 31.24
N GLU A 273 13.42 15.68 31.17
CA GLU A 273 13.81 17.10 31.01
C GLU A 273 13.35 17.63 29.63
N VAL A 274 13.46 16.80 28.59
CA VAL A 274 12.98 17.12 27.23
C VAL A 274 11.46 17.27 27.19
N GLN A 275 10.73 16.48 27.99
CA GLN A 275 9.27 16.58 28.12
C GLN A 275 8.80 17.80 28.94
N GLY A 276 9.73 18.62 29.42
CA GLY A 276 9.44 19.88 30.10
C GLY A 276 9.17 19.73 31.59
N TYR A 277 9.55 18.62 32.19
CA TYR A 277 9.57 18.45 33.64
C TYR A 277 10.82 19.11 34.23
N LYS A 278 10.68 19.73 35.40
CA LYS A 278 11.79 20.35 36.14
C LYS A 278 11.66 20.03 37.63
N VAL A 279 12.79 19.82 38.29
CA VAL A 279 12.87 19.73 39.74
C VAL A 279 13.39 21.06 40.27
N LEU A 280 12.58 21.76 41.07
CA LEU A 280 12.98 22.96 41.78
C LEU A 280 13.52 22.56 43.15
N GLU A 281 14.69 23.07 43.50
CA GLU A 281 15.31 22.83 44.80
C GLU A 281 15.03 24.00 45.73
N ARG A 282 14.41 23.70 46.87
CA ARG A 282 14.01 24.63 47.92
C ARG A 282 13.31 25.88 47.37
N PRO A 283 12.27 25.71 46.53
CA PRO A 283 11.59 26.87 45.94
C PRO A 283 10.86 27.67 47.02
N ARG A 284 10.62 28.95 46.74
CA ARG A 284 9.92 29.84 47.66
C ARG A 284 8.43 29.47 47.69
N VAL A 285 7.96 28.99 48.84
CA VAL A 285 6.52 28.77 49.08
C VAL A 285 5.90 30.08 49.58
N SER A 286 4.83 30.56 48.95
CA SER A 286 4.08 31.74 49.40
C SER A 286 2.60 31.45 49.58
N VAL A 287 2.03 32.05 50.62
CA VAL A 287 0.59 32.13 50.85
C VAL A 287 0.21 33.60 50.74
N ASP A 288 -0.55 33.93 49.72
CA ASP A 288 -0.90 35.31 49.40
C ASP A 288 -2.43 35.50 49.53
N PRO A 289 -2.91 36.57 50.18
CA PRO A 289 -4.33 36.88 50.26
C PRO A 289 -4.87 37.26 48.87
N ASN A 290 -6.07 36.76 48.56
CA ASN A 290 -6.78 37.02 47.31
C ASN A 290 -7.95 37.97 47.57
N GLU A 291 -7.66 39.27 47.53
CA GLU A 291 -8.57 40.34 47.94
C GLU A 291 -9.84 40.47 47.06
N PHE A 292 -9.90 39.77 45.92
CA PHE A 292 -10.98 39.90 44.93
C PHE A 292 -11.99 38.74 44.95
N ARG A 293 -11.89 37.77 45.87
CA ARG A 293 -12.84 36.63 45.94
C ARG A 293 -13.57 36.51 47.27
N PHE A 294 -14.90 36.40 47.21
CA PHE A 294 -15.78 36.19 48.37
C PHE A 294 -15.62 34.79 49.01
N SER A 295 -15.10 33.81 48.26
CA SER A 295 -14.73 32.48 48.73
C SER A 295 -13.33 32.11 48.20
N LYS A 296 -12.55 31.38 48.99
CA LYS A 296 -11.13 31.06 48.74
C LYS A 296 -10.19 32.28 48.80
N LYS A 297 -10.08 32.85 49.99
CA LYS A 297 -9.37 34.10 50.33
C LYS A 297 -7.84 34.02 50.31
N TYR A 298 -7.24 32.83 50.20
CA TYR A 298 -5.80 32.66 50.23
C TYR A 298 -5.35 31.77 49.07
N SER A 299 -4.28 32.14 48.35
CA SER A 299 -3.67 31.33 47.30
C SER A 299 -2.29 30.83 47.72
N LEU A 300 -2.04 29.53 47.48
CA LEU A 300 -0.75 28.90 47.69
C LEU A 300 0.00 28.82 46.36
N SER A 301 1.23 29.33 46.35
CA SER A 301 2.13 29.26 45.20
C SER A 301 3.52 28.77 45.60
N VAL A 302 4.20 28.14 44.65
CA VAL A 302 5.62 27.79 44.74
C VAL A 302 6.35 28.51 43.62
N ASP A 303 7.22 29.44 43.98
CA ASP A 303 7.82 30.45 43.10
C ASP A 303 6.75 31.14 42.22
N ARG A 304 6.73 30.81 40.93
CA ARG A 304 5.79 31.33 39.93
C ARG A 304 4.62 30.37 39.63
N TYR A 305 4.58 29.21 40.28
CA TYR A 305 3.61 28.16 39.99
C TYR A 305 2.51 28.15 41.03
N TYR A 306 1.29 28.45 40.58
CA TYR A 306 0.09 28.35 41.40
C TYR A 306 -0.22 26.88 41.73
N ILE A 307 -0.57 26.60 42.99
CA ILE A 307 -0.95 25.27 43.47
C ILE A 307 -2.47 25.20 43.69
N ASP A 308 -2.99 25.92 44.68
CA ASP A 308 -4.41 25.89 45.05
C ASP A 308 -4.84 27.14 45.84
N THR A 309 -6.13 27.22 46.21
CA THR A 309 -6.73 28.29 47.00
C THR A 309 -7.58 27.77 48.15
N PHE A 310 -7.51 28.47 49.29
CA PHE A 310 -8.10 28.07 50.57
C PHE A 310 -8.99 29.17 51.14
N ASN A 311 -9.99 28.77 51.93
CA ASN A 311 -10.92 29.70 52.56
C ASN A 311 -10.34 30.41 53.80
N THR A 312 -9.42 29.76 54.51
CA THR A 312 -8.76 30.27 55.73
C THR A 312 -7.25 30.30 55.57
N GLU A 313 -6.59 31.18 56.31
CA GLU A 313 -5.14 31.34 56.26
C GLU A 313 -4.45 30.12 56.84
N GLU A 314 -4.98 29.58 57.94
CA GLU A 314 -4.42 28.44 58.65
C GLU A 314 -4.39 27.20 57.75
N ALA A 315 -5.43 26.99 56.93
CA ALA A 315 -5.47 25.89 55.98
C ALA A 315 -4.45 26.07 54.85
N ALA A 316 -4.27 27.31 54.36
CA ALA A 316 -3.26 27.63 53.35
C ALA A 316 -1.84 27.48 53.89
N GLN A 317 -1.57 27.92 55.13
CA GLN A 317 -0.29 27.78 55.80
C GLN A 317 0.04 26.32 56.12
N ALA A 318 -0.95 25.52 56.56
CA ALA A 318 -0.77 24.08 56.75
C ALA A 318 -0.43 23.36 55.44
N ALA A 319 -1.10 23.73 54.34
CA ALA A 319 -0.77 23.20 53.01
C ALA A 319 0.62 23.66 52.52
N ALA A 320 1.02 24.90 52.79
CA ALA A 320 2.35 25.41 52.50
C ALA A 320 3.44 24.65 53.25
N ALA A 321 3.22 24.36 54.54
CA ALA A 321 4.16 23.62 55.38
C ALA A 321 4.34 22.14 54.94
N ALA A 322 3.36 21.59 54.23
CA ALA A 322 3.42 20.23 53.69
C ALA A 322 4.22 20.13 52.37
N ILE A 323 4.58 21.26 51.73
CA ILE A 323 5.38 21.26 50.51
C ILE A 323 6.82 20.93 50.85
N LYS A 324 7.30 19.81 50.30
CA LYS A 324 8.65 19.31 50.53
C LYS A 324 9.71 20.07 49.71
N PRO A 325 11.01 20.01 50.08
CA PRO A 325 12.06 20.82 49.48
C PRO A 325 12.30 20.63 47.98
N PHE A 326 11.97 19.47 47.41
CA PHE A 326 12.18 19.20 45.98
C PHE A 326 10.84 19.13 45.24
N VAL A 327 10.52 20.19 44.50
CA VAL A 327 9.21 20.31 43.83
C VAL A 327 9.33 19.94 42.36
N LEU A 328 8.52 18.97 41.94
CA LEU A 328 8.40 18.58 40.54
C LEU A 328 7.32 19.45 39.86
N VAL A 329 7.72 20.15 38.80
CA VAL A 329 6.81 20.95 37.96
C VAL A 329 6.82 20.45 36.53
N GLY A 330 5.67 20.48 35.86
CA GLY A 330 5.51 20.17 34.44
C GLY A 330 5.10 21.40 33.63
N LYS A 331 4.78 21.20 32.34
CA LYS A 331 4.31 22.29 31.45
C LYS A 331 3.06 23.01 31.95
N ARG A 332 2.22 22.34 32.74
CA ARG A 332 0.94 22.85 33.26
C ARG A 332 1.00 23.33 34.71
N GLY A 333 2.17 23.36 35.34
CA GLY A 333 2.35 23.86 36.70
C GLY A 333 2.90 22.82 37.68
N PHE A 334 2.63 23.04 38.96
CA PHE A 334 2.99 22.14 40.07
C PHE A 334 2.42 20.74 39.85
N LEU A 335 3.23 19.71 40.13
CA LEU A 335 2.79 18.31 40.07
C LEU A 335 2.84 17.67 41.45
N ASP A 336 4.00 17.74 42.11
CA ASP A 336 4.21 17.11 43.42
C ASP A 336 5.47 17.66 44.12
N SER A 337 5.70 17.27 45.38
CA SER A 337 6.89 17.62 46.15
C SER A 337 7.49 16.40 46.88
N PHE A 338 8.81 16.34 47.00
CA PHE A 338 9.58 15.19 47.48
C PHE A 338 10.67 15.60 48.48
N ASP A 339 11.07 14.65 49.33
CA ASP A 339 12.09 14.86 50.37
C ASP A 339 13.52 14.88 49.79
N SER A 340 13.73 14.28 48.61
CA SER A 340 15.02 14.25 47.93
C SER A 340 14.90 14.51 46.42
N ARG A 341 16.01 14.96 45.83
CA ARG A 341 16.10 15.20 44.38
C ARG A 341 15.92 13.92 43.59
N GLU A 342 16.48 12.80 44.08
CA GLU A 342 16.42 11.49 43.43
C GLU A 342 14.96 11.02 43.30
N LEU A 343 14.16 11.18 44.36
CA LEU A 343 12.74 10.81 44.34
C LEU A 343 11.93 11.67 43.36
N ALA A 344 12.20 12.98 43.31
CA ALA A 344 11.56 13.88 42.36
C ALA A 344 11.93 13.53 40.90
N VAL A 345 13.19 13.16 40.67
CA VAL A 345 13.68 12.72 39.35
C VAL A 345 13.08 11.36 38.95
N GLU A 346 13.01 10.39 39.86
CA GLU A 346 12.37 9.10 39.58
C GLU A 346 10.87 9.26 39.32
N ALA A 347 10.16 10.11 40.08
CA ALA A 347 8.77 10.44 39.80
C ALA A 347 8.60 11.13 38.43
N ALA A 348 9.55 11.98 38.01
CA ALA A 348 9.56 12.57 36.67
C ALA A 348 9.79 11.53 35.58
N LYS A 349 10.70 10.56 35.81
CA LYS A 349 10.98 9.43 34.90
C LYS A 349 9.81 8.46 34.81
N GLU A 350 9.12 8.20 35.91
CA GLU A 350 7.94 7.34 35.93
C GLU A 350 6.78 7.98 35.16
N ARG A 351 6.53 9.27 35.41
CA ARG A 351 5.52 10.04 34.67
C ARG A 351 5.86 10.17 33.17
N SER A 352 7.14 10.25 32.82
CA SER A 352 7.58 10.26 31.41
C SER A 352 7.46 8.89 30.72
N ARG A 353 7.37 7.80 31.50
CA ARG A 353 7.17 6.43 30.99
C ARG A 353 5.69 6.08 30.71
N GLY A 354 4.74 6.91 31.16
CA GLY A 354 3.29 6.68 31.05
C GLY A 354 2.80 5.58 32.00
N GLY A 355 1.62 5.71 32.60
CA GLY A 355 1.01 4.64 33.41
C GLY A 355 0.77 3.41 32.52
N LYS A 356 1.40 2.28 32.86
CA LYS A 356 1.42 1.07 32.03
C LYS A 356 0.51 0.01 32.64
N ASP A 357 -0.58 -0.26 31.96
CA ASP A 357 -1.44 -1.41 32.22
C ASP A 357 -0.79 -2.66 31.60
N THR A 358 -0.29 -3.56 32.44
CA THR A 358 0.59 -4.67 32.06
C THR A 358 -0.16 -5.74 31.25
N GLU A 359 -1.45 -5.92 31.53
CA GLU A 359 -2.31 -6.93 30.88
C GLU A 359 -2.68 -6.53 29.44
N ARG A 360 -3.01 -5.25 29.22
CA ARG A 360 -3.17 -4.68 27.86
C ARG A 360 -1.89 -4.76 27.02
N GLN A 361 -0.71 -4.70 27.64
CA GLN A 361 0.56 -4.82 26.92
C GLN A 361 0.88 -6.24 26.48
N LEU A 362 0.45 -7.27 27.21
CA LEU A 362 0.68 -8.66 26.82
C LEU A 362 -0.12 -9.02 25.55
N ILE A 363 -1.36 -8.52 25.47
CA ILE A 363 -2.25 -8.71 24.31
C ILE A 363 -1.77 -7.92 23.07
N GLU A 364 -1.05 -6.81 23.27
CA GLU A 364 -0.46 -6.01 22.18
C GLU A 364 0.96 -6.44 21.78
N LYS A 365 1.69 -7.17 22.65
CA LYS A 365 3.11 -7.50 22.40
C LYS A 365 3.39 -8.94 22.00
N GLY A 366 2.47 -9.89 22.18
CA GLY A 366 2.66 -11.30 21.79
C GLY A 366 3.12 -12.20 22.93
N TYR A 367 3.04 -13.51 22.71
CA TYR A 367 3.36 -14.54 23.68
C TYR A 367 4.84 -14.94 23.62
N ASN A 368 5.35 -15.43 24.74
CA ASN A 368 6.58 -16.21 24.69
C ASN A 368 6.30 -17.53 23.96
N VAL A 369 7.26 -18.01 23.18
CA VAL A 369 7.11 -19.28 22.46
C VAL A 369 6.84 -20.46 23.40
N ILE A 370 7.36 -20.40 24.64
CA ILE A 370 7.13 -21.44 25.66
C ILE A 370 5.65 -21.49 26.09
N ASP A 371 4.96 -20.36 26.02
CA ASP A 371 3.54 -20.25 26.40
C ASP A 371 2.62 -20.50 25.19
N ALA A 372 3.18 -20.83 24.02
CA ALA A 372 2.40 -21.11 22.83
C ALA A 372 1.73 -22.49 22.93
N GLU A 373 0.42 -22.52 22.72
CA GLU A 373 -0.41 -23.72 22.81
C GLU A 373 -1.02 -24.01 21.44
N ARG A 374 -1.11 -25.30 21.12
CA ARG A 374 -1.79 -25.78 19.93
C ARG A 374 -2.72 -26.96 20.24
N VAL A 375 -3.93 -26.91 19.69
CA VAL A 375 -4.93 -27.98 19.68
C VAL A 375 -5.44 -28.12 18.25
N GLY A 376 -5.44 -29.34 17.69
CA GLY A 376 -5.90 -29.60 16.33
C GLY A 376 -5.29 -30.87 15.75
N VAL A 377 -5.46 -31.05 14.44
CA VAL A 377 -4.89 -32.20 13.70
C VAL A 377 -3.37 -32.27 13.89
N SER A 378 -2.82 -33.46 14.12
CA SER A 378 -1.37 -33.62 14.23
C SER A 378 -0.70 -33.30 12.91
N ARG A 379 0.24 -32.35 12.91
CA ARG A 379 1.02 -31.96 11.71
C ARG A 379 2.37 -32.66 11.63
N ARG A 380 2.82 -33.21 12.76
CA ARG A 380 4.12 -33.83 12.95
C ARG A 380 3.95 -35.22 13.50
N MET A 381 4.96 -36.07 13.30
CA MET A 381 5.03 -37.34 14.02
C MET A 381 5.27 -37.08 15.52
N GLU A 382 4.85 -38.02 16.37
CA GLU A 382 5.04 -37.87 17.81
C GLU A 382 6.54 -37.74 18.15
N GLY A 383 6.91 -36.66 18.85
CA GLY A 383 8.30 -36.36 19.20
C GLY A 383 9.16 -35.82 18.06
N GLU A 384 8.57 -35.50 16.90
CA GLU A 384 9.31 -34.99 15.74
C GLU A 384 9.65 -33.50 15.85
N ASP A 385 10.95 -33.20 15.71
CA ASP A 385 11.48 -31.85 15.60
C ASP A 385 11.69 -31.45 14.13
N ILE A 386 11.25 -30.25 13.79
CA ILE A 386 11.34 -29.69 12.44
C ILE A 386 12.65 -28.93 12.27
N SER A 387 13.35 -29.19 11.16
CA SER A 387 14.52 -28.41 10.76
C SER A 387 14.14 -27.18 9.92
N SER A 388 15.04 -26.20 9.83
CA SER A 388 14.84 -25.01 9.00
C SER A 388 14.66 -25.35 7.52
N GLU A 389 15.39 -26.35 7.03
CA GLU A 389 15.32 -26.83 5.64
C GLU A 389 13.96 -27.44 5.35
N ARG A 390 13.45 -28.29 6.24
CA ARG A 390 12.12 -28.88 6.08
C ARG A 390 11.02 -27.83 6.10
N LEU A 391 11.11 -26.86 7.02
CA LEU A 391 10.15 -25.74 7.06
C LEU A 391 10.20 -24.94 5.75
N MET A 392 11.39 -24.68 5.23
CA MET A 392 11.59 -23.97 3.98
C MET A 392 10.99 -24.73 2.78
N GLU A 393 11.33 -26.01 2.63
CA GLU A 393 10.92 -26.85 1.49
C GLU A 393 9.41 -27.12 1.47
N GLU A 394 8.81 -27.40 2.64
CA GLU A 394 7.38 -27.72 2.77
C GLU A 394 6.50 -26.54 2.34
N PHE A 395 6.86 -25.34 2.80
CA PHE A 395 6.08 -24.12 2.55
C PHE A 395 6.60 -23.28 1.39
N GLY A 396 7.69 -23.70 0.73
CA GLY A 396 8.30 -22.98 -0.37
C GLY A 396 8.92 -21.63 0.03
N LEU A 397 9.35 -21.48 1.29
CA LEU A 397 9.95 -20.22 1.75
C LEU A 397 11.30 -19.96 1.05
N ARG A 398 11.63 -18.69 0.82
CA ARG A 398 12.92 -18.27 0.25
C ARG A 398 14.10 -18.55 1.19
N GLY A 399 13.84 -18.47 2.50
CA GLY A 399 14.82 -18.73 3.55
C GLY A 399 14.19 -18.72 4.95
N VAL A 400 14.83 -19.44 5.86
CA VAL A 400 14.49 -19.52 7.29
C VAL A 400 15.74 -19.21 8.11
N ASN A 401 15.75 -18.08 8.82
CA ASN A 401 16.97 -17.56 9.46
C ASN A 401 16.77 -17.18 10.94
N PHE A 402 17.83 -17.34 11.73
CA PHE A 402 17.82 -17.11 13.18
C PHE A 402 18.69 -15.94 13.63
N GLY A 403 18.25 -15.15 14.61
CA GLY A 403 19.15 -14.21 15.27
C GLY A 403 20.39 -14.90 15.88
N ASN A 404 21.53 -14.20 15.97
CA ASN A 404 22.78 -14.76 16.48
C ASN A 404 22.62 -15.42 17.86
N TRP A 405 21.76 -14.88 18.72
CA TRP A 405 21.46 -15.45 20.03
C TRP A 405 20.77 -16.82 19.94
N MET A 406 19.82 -16.98 19.01
CA MET A 406 19.05 -18.22 18.81
C MET A 406 19.93 -19.39 18.33
N LYS A 407 21.12 -19.09 17.81
CA LYS A 407 22.12 -20.07 17.39
C LYS A 407 23.02 -20.56 18.54
N THR A 408 22.92 -19.97 19.73
CA THR A 408 23.71 -20.39 20.88
C THR A 408 23.18 -21.70 21.47
N PRO A 409 24.03 -22.53 22.11
CA PRO A 409 23.57 -23.75 22.78
C PRO A 409 22.46 -23.50 23.81
N ALA A 410 22.50 -22.36 24.51
CA ALA A 410 21.52 -21.99 25.53
C ALA A 410 20.13 -21.70 24.96
N ALA A 411 20.03 -21.18 23.73
CA ALA A 411 18.77 -20.84 23.08
C ALA A 411 18.26 -21.95 22.14
N ARG A 412 18.97 -23.09 22.06
CA ARG A 412 18.68 -24.15 21.10
C ARG A 412 17.27 -24.73 21.26
N ALA A 413 16.85 -25.03 22.49
CA ALA A 413 15.51 -25.54 22.76
C ALA A 413 14.42 -24.52 22.38
N GLU A 414 14.67 -23.23 22.65
CA GLU A 414 13.76 -22.14 22.28
C GLU A 414 13.62 -22.00 20.76
N ALA A 415 14.74 -22.07 20.04
CA ALA A 415 14.74 -22.06 18.58
C ALA A 415 13.98 -23.26 17.98
N GLN A 416 14.14 -24.45 18.58
CA GLN A 416 13.38 -25.64 18.16
C GLN A 416 11.88 -25.46 18.35
N MET A 417 11.46 -24.89 19.49
CA MET A 417 10.05 -24.59 19.74
C MET A 417 9.49 -23.64 18.68
N HIS A 418 10.23 -22.60 18.29
CA HIS A 418 9.80 -21.71 17.21
C HIS A 418 9.63 -22.43 15.87
N LEU A 419 10.53 -23.33 15.48
CA LEU A 419 10.41 -24.10 14.23
C LEU A 419 9.17 -24.99 14.25
N ASN A 420 8.99 -25.72 15.34
CA ASN A 420 7.87 -26.64 15.52
C ASN A 420 6.53 -25.88 15.47
N HIS A 421 6.42 -24.77 16.20
CA HIS A 421 5.21 -23.96 16.19
C HIS A 421 4.99 -23.23 14.85
N ALA A 422 6.03 -22.73 14.19
CA ALA A 422 5.90 -22.12 12.87
C ALA A 422 5.42 -23.13 11.82
N TYR A 423 5.96 -24.35 11.83
CA TYR A 423 5.54 -25.44 10.96
C TYR A 423 4.05 -25.76 11.15
N ASP A 424 3.64 -25.94 12.40
CA ASP A 424 2.25 -26.25 12.73
C ASP A 424 1.30 -25.10 12.37
N ALA A 425 1.74 -23.85 12.59
CA ALA A 425 0.97 -22.64 12.31
C ALA A 425 0.79 -22.38 10.81
N PHE A 426 1.80 -22.60 9.96
CA PHE A 426 1.61 -22.46 8.52
C PHE A 426 0.68 -23.54 7.96
N HIS A 427 0.73 -24.78 8.45
CA HIS A 427 -0.26 -25.79 8.04
C HIS A 427 -1.68 -25.43 8.47
N ASP A 428 -1.87 -24.92 9.69
CA ASP A 428 -3.18 -24.45 10.13
C ASP A 428 -3.68 -23.26 9.30
N LEU A 429 -2.78 -22.35 8.89
CA LEU A 429 -3.11 -21.26 7.99
C LEU A 429 -3.49 -21.75 6.60
N ALA A 430 -2.76 -22.72 6.03
CA ALA A 430 -3.08 -23.35 4.75
C ALA A 430 -4.49 -23.96 4.75
N ASP A 431 -4.83 -24.69 5.82
CA ASP A 431 -6.14 -25.32 5.99
C ASP A 431 -7.29 -24.32 6.21
N ILE A 432 -7.01 -23.15 6.80
CA ILE A 432 -8.00 -22.07 6.97
C ILE A 432 -8.27 -21.37 5.64
N LEU A 433 -7.23 -21.20 4.83
CA LEU A 433 -7.30 -20.53 3.54
C LEU A 433 -7.73 -21.47 2.40
N ASP A 434 -7.79 -22.77 2.66
CA ASP A 434 -8.06 -23.81 1.66
C ASP A 434 -7.08 -23.76 0.47
N VAL A 435 -5.79 -23.59 0.78
CA VAL A 435 -4.71 -23.53 -0.22
C VAL A 435 -3.60 -24.53 0.10
N PRO A 436 -2.85 -25.01 -0.91
CA PRO A 436 -1.67 -25.84 -0.67
C PRO A 436 -0.61 -25.11 0.19
N PRO A 437 0.11 -25.79 1.11
CA PRO A 437 1.12 -25.19 1.98
C PRO A 437 2.14 -24.29 1.27
N LYS A 438 2.64 -24.73 0.11
CA LYS A 438 3.64 -23.99 -0.68
C LYS A 438 3.17 -22.61 -1.15
N VAL A 439 1.86 -22.39 -1.26
CA VAL A 439 1.26 -21.11 -1.70
C VAL A 439 1.45 -20.02 -0.65
N LEU A 440 1.63 -20.39 0.63
CA LEU A 440 1.85 -19.41 1.70
C LEU A 440 3.16 -18.63 1.52
N SER A 441 4.11 -19.15 0.73
CA SER A 441 5.32 -18.42 0.30
C SER A 441 5.05 -17.30 -0.70
N LEU A 442 3.83 -17.20 -1.24
CA LEU A 442 3.42 -16.22 -2.23
C LEU A 442 4.31 -16.27 -3.48
N GLY A 443 4.47 -17.48 -4.06
CA GLY A 443 5.33 -17.71 -5.22
C GLY A 443 6.81 -17.74 -4.86
N GLY A 444 7.17 -18.38 -3.75
CA GLY A 444 8.57 -18.54 -3.33
C GLY A 444 9.25 -17.27 -2.83
N MET A 445 8.51 -16.17 -2.64
CA MET A 445 9.09 -14.88 -2.30
C MET A 445 9.26 -14.65 -0.81
N LEU A 446 8.45 -15.31 0.02
CA LEU A 446 8.40 -15.06 1.46
C LEU A 446 9.58 -15.69 2.20
N GLY A 447 10.29 -14.91 3.00
CA GLY A 447 11.27 -15.38 3.98
C GLY A 447 10.75 -15.29 5.41
N LEU A 448 11.21 -16.18 6.29
CA LEU A 448 10.91 -16.15 7.73
C LEU A 448 12.18 -15.98 8.56
N ALA A 449 12.22 -14.95 9.40
CA ALA A 449 13.29 -14.74 10.36
C ALA A 449 12.78 -14.77 11.80
N ILE A 450 13.50 -15.47 12.67
CA ILE A 450 13.15 -15.65 14.09
C ILE A 450 14.24 -15.05 14.97
N GLY A 451 13.88 -14.08 15.81
CA GLY A 451 14.80 -13.43 16.76
C GLY A 451 15.92 -12.61 16.12
N ALA A 452 15.83 -12.29 14.82
CA ALA A 452 16.92 -11.70 14.04
C ALA A 452 17.11 -10.17 14.18
N GLN A 453 16.29 -9.51 15.00
CA GLN A 453 16.20 -8.05 15.10
C GLN A 453 16.98 -7.40 16.27
N GLY A 454 17.73 -8.19 17.03
CA GLY A 454 18.59 -7.72 18.13
C GLY A 454 17.83 -7.26 19.38
N HIS A 455 18.55 -6.67 20.35
CA HIS A 455 17.98 -6.20 21.61
C HIS A 455 17.14 -4.92 21.44
N GLY A 456 15.96 -4.87 22.07
CA GLY A 456 15.15 -3.64 22.21
C GLY A 456 14.16 -3.34 21.06
N GLY A 457 13.74 -4.35 20.28
CA GLY A 457 12.62 -4.20 19.34
C GLY A 457 11.34 -3.75 20.05
N ARG A 458 10.64 -2.75 19.51
CA ARG A 458 9.37 -2.25 20.09
C ARG A 458 8.16 -3.11 19.72
N ASN A 459 8.25 -3.91 18.65
CA ASN A 459 7.13 -4.65 18.06
C ASN A 459 7.31 -6.16 18.23
N ALA A 460 6.21 -6.87 18.35
CA ALA A 460 6.11 -8.33 18.47
C ALA A 460 6.72 -9.07 17.27
N ALA A 461 6.36 -8.58 16.08
CA ALA A 461 6.85 -9.01 14.80
C ALA A 461 6.77 -7.82 13.82
N HIS A 462 7.27 -8.00 12.60
CA HIS A 462 6.95 -7.13 11.48
C HIS A 462 7.26 -7.79 10.14
N PHE A 463 6.42 -7.54 9.15
CA PHE A 463 6.67 -7.78 7.74
C PHE A 463 7.52 -6.65 7.16
N VAL A 464 8.49 -7.01 6.32
CA VAL A 464 9.37 -6.07 5.63
C VAL A 464 8.98 -6.04 4.14
N PRO A 465 8.20 -5.03 3.71
CA PRO A 465 7.90 -4.85 2.29
C PRO A 465 9.18 -4.64 1.50
N GLY A 466 9.23 -5.22 0.30
CA GLY A 466 10.39 -5.24 -0.59
C GLY A 466 11.17 -6.55 -0.58
N VAL A 467 11.77 -6.95 0.55
CA VAL A 467 12.42 -8.28 0.67
C VAL A 467 11.42 -9.43 0.88
N ASN A 468 10.15 -9.10 1.19
CA ASN A 468 9.11 -10.05 1.55
C ASN A 468 9.53 -10.95 2.73
N GLU A 469 9.88 -10.35 3.86
CA GLU A 469 10.39 -11.07 5.03
C GLU A 469 9.52 -10.85 6.26
N ILE A 470 9.03 -11.93 6.88
CA ILE A 470 8.38 -11.90 8.19
C ILE A 470 9.46 -12.03 9.26
N ASN A 471 9.52 -11.06 10.18
CA ASN A 471 10.42 -11.08 11.31
C ASN A 471 9.65 -11.28 12.61
N LEU A 472 9.72 -12.47 13.20
CA LEU A 472 9.16 -12.75 14.53
C LEU A 472 10.21 -12.43 15.60
N THR A 473 9.85 -11.69 16.65
CA THR A 473 10.76 -11.53 17.78
C THR A 473 10.83 -12.80 18.62
N ARG A 474 11.94 -12.96 19.34
CA ARG A 474 12.20 -14.12 20.18
C ARG A 474 11.15 -14.25 21.31
N THR A 475 10.98 -13.20 22.09
CA THR A 475 10.24 -13.27 23.37
C THR A 475 8.75 -13.03 23.23
N THR A 476 8.33 -12.36 22.16
CA THR A 476 6.93 -11.94 22.02
C THR A 476 6.44 -12.09 20.58
N GLY A 477 7.12 -12.88 19.73
CA GLY A 477 6.72 -13.09 18.34
C GLY A 477 5.56 -14.07 18.16
N ALA A 478 5.30 -14.93 19.14
CA ALA A 478 4.20 -15.88 19.06
C ALA A 478 2.84 -15.14 19.11
N GLY A 479 1.93 -15.52 18.21
CA GLY A 479 0.61 -14.93 18.04
C GLY A 479 0.52 -13.93 16.89
N ALA A 480 1.66 -13.50 16.33
CA ALA A 480 1.69 -12.48 15.28
C ALA A 480 1.78 -13.04 13.85
N LEU A 481 1.95 -14.36 13.65
CA LEU A 481 2.25 -14.91 12.32
C LEU A 481 1.13 -14.63 11.29
N ALA A 482 -0.14 -14.79 11.66
CA ALA A 482 -1.26 -14.50 10.78
C ALA A 482 -1.32 -13.01 10.40
N HIS A 483 -1.06 -12.12 11.36
CA HIS A 483 -1.01 -10.68 11.14
C HIS A 483 0.10 -10.29 10.16
N GLU A 484 1.31 -10.83 10.33
CA GLU A 484 2.41 -10.55 9.41
C GLU A 484 2.21 -11.17 8.02
N TRP A 485 1.59 -12.34 7.94
CA TRP A 485 1.21 -12.93 6.67
C TRP A 485 0.15 -12.10 5.94
N ALA A 486 -0.78 -11.48 6.68
CA ALA A 486 -1.75 -10.55 6.10
C ALA A 486 -1.05 -9.33 5.45
N HIS A 487 -0.05 -8.76 6.12
CA HIS A 487 0.77 -7.72 5.49
C HIS A 487 1.52 -8.22 4.24
N ALA A 488 2.02 -9.45 4.28
CA ALA A 488 2.71 -10.06 3.15
C ALA A 488 1.79 -10.23 1.93
N VAL A 489 0.57 -10.75 2.11
CA VAL A 489 -0.37 -10.95 0.99
C VAL A 489 -0.93 -9.62 0.45
N ASP A 490 -1.16 -8.63 1.32
CA ASP A 490 -1.57 -7.28 0.91
C ASP A 490 -0.48 -6.59 0.05
N HIS A 491 0.79 -6.69 0.48
CA HIS A 491 1.93 -6.21 -0.29
C HIS A 491 2.15 -7.01 -1.59
N TYR A 492 1.94 -8.32 -1.56
CA TYR A 492 2.07 -9.19 -2.74
C TYR A 492 1.15 -8.75 -3.88
N PHE A 493 -0.13 -8.52 -3.59
CA PHE A 493 -1.06 -8.00 -4.60
C PHE A 493 -0.79 -6.53 -4.95
N ALA A 494 -0.25 -5.72 -4.03
CA ALA A 494 0.19 -4.36 -4.34
C ALA A 494 1.30 -4.34 -5.40
N ARG A 495 2.27 -5.26 -5.29
CA ARG A 495 3.34 -5.43 -6.27
C ARG A 495 2.80 -5.81 -7.64
N GLN A 496 1.86 -6.76 -7.71
CA GLN A 496 1.16 -7.10 -8.96
C GLN A 496 0.39 -5.92 -9.55
N ALA A 497 -0.15 -5.05 -8.68
CA ALA A 497 -0.81 -3.82 -9.08
C ALA A 497 0.15 -2.70 -9.53
N GLY A 498 1.47 -2.93 -9.51
CA GLY A 498 2.49 -1.93 -9.88
C GLY A 498 2.64 -0.81 -8.84
N LEU A 499 2.40 -1.12 -7.56
CA LEU A 499 2.49 -0.19 -6.42
C LEU A 499 3.78 -0.37 -5.60
N ASP A 500 4.74 -1.12 -6.13
CA ASP A 500 6.08 -1.40 -5.59
C ASP A 500 6.87 -0.17 -5.10
N THR A 501 6.64 0.98 -5.74
CA THR A 501 7.31 2.27 -5.48
C THR A 501 6.40 3.28 -4.80
N ALA A 502 5.18 2.89 -4.45
CA ALA A 502 4.27 3.73 -3.68
C ALA A 502 4.82 3.95 -2.26
N GLU A 503 4.48 5.08 -1.66
CA GLU A 503 4.86 5.37 -0.27
C GLU A 503 4.31 4.30 0.70
N GLU A 504 3.08 3.86 0.44
CA GLU A 504 2.43 2.74 1.12
C GLU A 504 2.23 1.60 0.11
N PRO A 505 3.13 0.60 0.07
CA PRO A 505 3.12 -0.48 -0.93
C PRO A 505 2.14 -1.60 -0.56
N TYR A 506 0.90 -1.26 -0.19
CA TYR A 506 -0.15 -2.18 0.23
C TYR A 506 -1.42 -1.96 -0.60
N LEU A 507 -2.02 -3.01 -1.16
CA LEU A 507 -3.18 -2.87 -2.04
C LEU A 507 -4.38 -2.28 -1.27
N SER A 508 -4.56 -2.66 0.00
CA SER A 508 -5.60 -2.13 0.88
C SER A 508 -5.59 -0.60 0.96
N GLU A 509 -4.42 0.03 0.92
CA GLU A 509 -4.28 1.49 0.98
C GLU A 509 -4.81 2.19 -0.28
N HIS A 510 -4.73 1.51 -1.42
CA HIS A 510 -5.10 2.04 -2.73
C HIS A 510 -6.45 1.51 -3.23
N ALA A 511 -7.02 0.47 -2.64
CA ALA A 511 -8.21 -0.24 -3.14
C ALA A 511 -9.47 0.63 -3.28
N LEU A 512 -9.58 1.72 -2.51
CA LEU A 512 -10.69 2.68 -2.61
C LEU A 512 -10.51 3.71 -3.75
N LEU A 513 -9.35 3.75 -4.39
CA LEU A 513 -9.09 4.64 -5.52
C LEU A 513 -9.76 4.10 -6.79
N GLY A 514 -10.06 5.00 -7.73
CA GLY A 514 -10.66 4.62 -9.01
C GLY A 514 -9.74 3.76 -9.87
N GLU A 515 -10.33 2.94 -10.75
CA GLU A 515 -9.65 1.98 -11.63
C GLU A 515 -8.63 2.62 -12.57
N THR A 516 -8.79 3.91 -12.88
CA THR A 516 -7.88 4.67 -13.73
C THR A 516 -7.12 5.74 -12.93
N LYS A 517 -5.91 6.05 -13.39
CA LYS A 517 -5.14 7.22 -12.98
C LYS A 517 -4.96 8.16 -14.16
N THR A 518 -5.30 9.43 -13.96
CA THR A 518 -5.11 10.48 -14.97
C THR A 518 -3.82 11.22 -14.67
N ARG A 519 -2.92 11.28 -15.65
CA ARG A 519 -1.70 12.10 -15.62
C ARG A 519 -1.72 13.10 -16.76
N HIS A 520 -1.19 14.29 -16.54
CA HIS A 520 -1.03 15.26 -17.63
C HIS A 520 0.33 15.05 -18.28
N GLU A 521 0.34 14.69 -19.55
CA GLU A 521 1.56 14.52 -20.34
C GLU A 521 1.74 15.69 -21.30
N LEU A 522 2.99 16.11 -21.50
CA LEU A 522 3.32 17.13 -22.47
C LEU A 522 3.38 16.51 -23.86
N VAL A 523 2.30 16.63 -24.62
CA VAL A 523 2.21 16.17 -26.01
C VAL A 523 2.19 17.39 -26.92
N ALA A 524 3.20 17.53 -27.77
CA ALA A 524 3.34 18.66 -28.70
C ALA A 524 3.24 20.05 -28.03
N GLY A 525 3.85 20.21 -26.84
CA GLY A 525 3.88 21.49 -26.11
C GLY A 525 2.58 21.85 -25.37
N LYS A 526 1.59 20.94 -25.32
CA LYS A 526 0.36 21.09 -24.52
C LYS A 526 0.24 19.96 -23.51
N TYR A 527 -0.20 20.29 -22.29
CA TYR A 527 -0.53 19.29 -21.28
C TYR A 527 -1.88 18.65 -21.63
N VAL A 528 -1.86 17.36 -21.91
CA VAL A 528 -3.05 16.56 -22.26
C VAL A 528 -3.28 15.53 -21.15
N PRO A 529 -4.52 15.35 -20.66
CA PRO A 529 -4.82 14.28 -19.72
C PRO A 529 -4.75 12.92 -20.42
N VAL A 530 -3.86 12.06 -19.94
CA VAL A 530 -3.72 10.66 -20.35
C VAL A 530 -4.22 9.79 -19.21
N SER A 531 -5.22 8.96 -19.48
CA SER A 531 -5.76 7.98 -18.54
C SER A 531 -5.04 6.65 -18.74
N SER A 532 -4.63 6.03 -17.64
CA SER A 532 -4.03 4.70 -17.64
C SER A 532 -4.64 3.84 -16.52
N PRO A 533 -4.67 2.51 -16.66
CA PRO A 533 -5.04 1.62 -15.56
C PRO A 533 -4.20 1.90 -14.31
N ARG A 534 -4.85 1.96 -13.15
CA ARG A 534 -4.18 2.22 -11.87
C ARG A 534 -3.46 0.97 -11.36
N PHE A 535 -4.10 -0.18 -11.47
CA PHE A 535 -3.74 -1.42 -10.78
C PHE A 535 -3.13 -2.46 -11.73
N GLY A 536 -1.97 -2.12 -12.31
CA GLY A 536 -1.07 -3.03 -13.04
C GLY A 536 -1.68 -4.28 -13.67
N GLU A 537 -1.16 -5.44 -13.29
CA GLU A 537 -1.56 -6.78 -13.78
C GLU A 537 -2.40 -7.56 -12.76
N VAL A 538 -2.79 -6.94 -11.63
CA VAL A 538 -3.59 -7.62 -10.60
C VAL A 538 -5.03 -7.85 -11.09
N ARG A 539 -5.62 -8.99 -10.69
CA ARG A 539 -7.00 -9.35 -11.04
C ARG A 539 -8.00 -8.28 -10.60
N PRO A 540 -8.92 -7.84 -11.47
CA PRO A 540 -10.00 -6.94 -11.08
C PRO A 540 -10.86 -7.50 -9.95
N GLU A 541 -11.03 -8.82 -9.86
CA GLU A 541 -11.76 -9.46 -8.77
C GLU A 541 -11.02 -9.33 -7.44
N ILE A 542 -9.69 -9.46 -7.43
CA ILE A 542 -8.86 -9.22 -6.24
C ILE A 542 -8.94 -7.75 -5.83
N VAL A 543 -8.81 -6.81 -6.78
CA VAL A 543 -8.97 -5.38 -6.49
C VAL A 543 -10.39 -5.09 -5.96
N GLY A 544 -11.41 -5.71 -6.55
CA GLY A 544 -12.80 -5.63 -6.14
C GLY A 544 -13.03 -6.18 -4.74
N ALA A 545 -12.45 -7.33 -4.41
CA ALA A 545 -12.51 -7.95 -3.10
C ALA A 545 -11.81 -7.09 -2.04
N PHE A 546 -10.59 -6.61 -2.31
CA PHE A 546 -9.90 -5.66 -1.43
C PHE A 546 -10.71 -4.37 -1.24
N LYS A 547 -11.31 -3.83 -2.31
CA LYS A 547 -12.17 -2.65 -2.24
C LYS A 547 -13.40 -2.91 -1.36
N GLY A 548 -14.08 -4.04 -1.56
CA GLY A 548 -15.24 -4.45 -0.76
C GLY A 548 -14.88 -4.65 0.71
N LEU A 549 -13.78 -5.32 0.98
CA LEU A 549 -13.26 -5.55 2.33
C LEU A 549 -12.88 -4.24 3.03
N VAL A 550 -12.10 -3.37 2.37
CA VAL A 550 -11.72 -2.06 2.93
C VAL A 550 -12.95 -1.17 3.15
N GLN A 551 -13.94 -1.22 2.26
CA GLN A 551 -15.22 -0.53 2.50
C GLN A 551 -15.93 -1.09 3.73
N THR A 552 -15.98 -2.41 3.89
CA THR A 552 -16.64 -3.05 5.03
C THR A 552 -15.93 -2.76 6.34
N MET A 553 -14.59 -2.73 6.35
CA MET A 553 -13.79 -2.38 7.53
C MET A 553 -13.92 -0.91 7.93
N THR A 554 -14.23 0.00 6.98
CA THR A 554 -14.19 1.45 7.22
C THR A 554 -15.55 2.13 7.18
N LYS A 555 -16.57 1.50 6.59
CA LYS A 555 -17.90 2.04 6.38
C LYS A 555 -18.98 1.00 6.67
N ARG A 556 -20.01 1.41 7.40
CA ARG A 556 -21.25 0.66 7.59
C ARG A 556 -22.46 1.53 7.28
N LEU A 557 -23.60 0.90 6.99
CA LEU A 557 -24.87 1.62 7.00
C LEU A 557 -25.19 2.03 8.44
N GLN A 558 -25.82 3.19 8.60
CA GLN A 558 -26.37 3.60 9.89
C GLN A 558 -27.39 2.58 10.38
N THR A 559 -27.52 2.41 11.70
CA THR A 559 -28.70 1.76 12.25
C THR A 559 -29.92 2.65 12.08
N VAL A 560 -31.12 2.09 12.24
CA VAL A 560 -32.37 2.86 12.15
C VAL A 560 -32.39 3.92 13.25
N GLU A 561 -31.97 3.55 14.46
CA GLU A 561 -31.90 4.40 15.64
C GLU A 561 -30.89 5.54 15.45
N GLU A 562 -29.71 5.26 14.86
CA GLU A 562 -28.72 6.29 14.54
C GLU A 562 -29.24 7.29 13.51
N ALA A 563 -29.91 6.80 12.46
CA ALA A 563 -30.52 7.66 11.45
C ALA A 563 -31.61 8.56 12.08
N GLN A 564 -32.48 7.98 12.90
CA GLN A 564 -33.51 8.70 13.65
C GLN A 564 -32.91 9.73 14.61
N ALA A 565 -31.85 9.37 15.34
CA ALA A 565 -31.18 10.27 16.27
C ALA A 565 -30.51 11.44 15.55
N VAL A 566 -29.88 11.21 14.39
CA VAL A 566 -29.29 12.27 13.56
C VAL A 566 -30.36 13.22 13.02
N ASP A 567 -31.48 12.67 12.54
CA ASP A 567 -32.59 13.50 12.05
C ASP A 567 -33.25 14.29 13.18
N ALA A 568 -33.46 13.68 14.35
CA ALA A 568 -33.97 14.36 15.54
C ALA A 568 -33.03 15.49 16.00
N ALA A 569 -31.71 15.24 16.06
CA ALA A 569 -30.72 16.25 16.41
C ALA A 569 -30.67 17.39 15.37
N TYR A 570 -30.83 17.08 14.08
CA TYR A 570 -30.91 18.10 13.04
C TYR A 570 -32.15 18.97 13.18
N GLN A 571 -33.31 18.36 13.44
CA GLN A 571 -34.55 19.09 13.71
C GLN A 571 -34.43 19.99 14.95
N GLN A 572 -33.91 19.47 16.06
CA GLN A 572 -33.66 20.27 17.27
C GLN A 572 -32.75 21.47 17.00
N ARG A 573 -31.72 21.30 16.16
CA ARG A 573 -30.84 22.40 15.74
C ARG A 573 -31.60 23.46 14.93
N LEU A 574 -32.45 23.04 13.99
CA LEU A 574 -33.28 23.98 13.22
C LEU A 574 -34.25 24.73 14.12
N GLU A 575 -34.93 24.04 15.04
CA GLU A 575 -35.84 24.65 16.02
C GLU A 575 -35.10 25.64 16.93
N LYS A 576 -33.88 25.28 17.39
CA LYS A 576 -33.01 26.20 18.15
C LYS A 576 -32.63 27.43 17.33
N ASN A 577 -32.29 27.26 16.05
CA ASN A 577 -31.94 28.37 15.16
C ASN A 577 -33.14 29.29 14.94
N VAL A 578 -34.32 28.73 14.65
CA VAL A 578 -35.57 29.49 14.50
C VAL A 578 -35.87 30.26 15.78
N ASN A 579 -35.80 29.62 16.95
CA ASN A 579 -35.99 30.31 18.23
C ASN A 579 -34.96 31.41 18.48
N GLY A 580 -33.70 31.21 18.10
CA GLY A 580 -32.66 32.24 18.15
C GLY A 580 -32.97 33.44 17.25
N TRP A 581 -33.44 33.19 16.04
CA TRP A 581 -33.89 34.23 15.11
C TRP A 581 -35.12 34.97 15.64
N LEU A 582 -36.13 34.26 16.13
CA LEU A 582 -37.33 34.86 16.74
C LEU A 582 -36.98 35.72 17.95
N ALA A 583 -36.07 35.25 18.82
CA ALA A 583 -35.60 36.03 19.96
C ALA A 583 -34.80 37.26 19.53
N SER A 584 -33.95 37.12 18.49
CA SER A 584 -33.18 38.26 17.99
C SER A 584 -34.08 39.32 17.37
N ILE A 585 -35.02 38.92 16.51
CA ILE A 585 -35.98 39.79 15.84
C ILE A 585 -36.92 40.43 16.86
N GLY A 586 -37.43 39.65 17.82
CA GLY A 586 -38.36 40.14 18.84
C GLY A 586 -37.82 41.29 19.70
N ARG A 587 -36.49 41.40 19.87
CA ARG A 587 -35.87 42.54 20.59
C ARG A 587 -36.12 43.88 19.91
N ASP A 588 -36.41 43.88 18.62
CA ASP A 588 -36.68 45.09 17.85
C ASP A 588 -38.16 45.52 17.91
N PHE A 589 -39.06 44.65 18.38
CA PHE A 589 -40.52 44.88 18.47
C PHE A 589 -40.94 45.47 19.83
N LYS A 590 -40.24 46.53 20.27
CA LYS A 590 -40.58 47.21 21.52
C LYS A 590 -41.98 47.83 21.46
N GLU A 591 -42.77 47.66 22.51
CA GLU A 591 -44.19 48.05 22.60
C GLU A 591 -45.13 47.28 21.65
N GLN A 592 -44.66 46.17 21.06
CA GLN A 592 -45.45 45.21 20.26
C GLN A 592 -45.12 43.76 20.66
N GLU A 593 -44.63 43.56 21.88
CA GLU A 593 -44.09 42.27 22.33
C GLU A 593 -45.18 41.19 22.40
N ALA A 594 -46.40 41.57 22.79
CA ALA A 594 -47.52 40.64 22.90
C ALA A 594 -47.97 40.14 21.51
N GLU A 595 -48.07 41.06 20.54
CA GLU A 595 -48.45 40.75 19.16
C GLU A 595 -47.37 39.93 18.45
N PHE A 596 -46.09 40.29 18.64
CA PHE A 596 -44.98 39.51 18.10
C PHE A 596 -44.92 38.10 18.73
N ALA A 597 -45.19 37.97 20.04
CA ALA A 597 -45.21 36.68 20.71
C ALA A 597 -46.26 35.72 20.12
N VAL A 598 -47.43 36.23 19.71
CA VAL A 598 -48.46 35.43 19.02
C VAL A 598 -47.92 34.87 17.70
N LEU A 599 -47.26 35.70 16.88
CA LEU A 599 -46.67 35.27 15.61
C LEU A 599 -45.51 34.29 15.82
N ALA A 600 -44.67 34.53 16.83
CA ALA A 600 -43.58 33.64 17.20
C ALA A 600 -44.08 32.26 17.67
N GLU A 601 -45.18 32.21 18.43
CA GLU A 601 -45.81 30.94 18.83
C GLU A 601 -46.42 30.19 17.65
N ARG A 602 -47.01 30.89 16.67
CA ARG A 602 -47.47 30.25 15.42
C ARG A 602 -46.31 29.58 14.67
N VAL A 603 -45.19 30.28 14.54
CA VAL A 603 -43.96 29.73 13.96
C VAL A 603 -43.49 28.49 14.73
N ARG A 604 -43.45 28.51 16.06
CA ARG A 604 -43.03 27.36 16.88
C ARG A 604 -43.94 26.13 16.64
N LYS A 605 -45.25 26.37 16.53
CA LYS A 605 -46.25 25.33 16.23
C LYS A 605 -46.21 24.81 14.79
N GLY A 606 -45.44 25.45 13.91
CA GLY A 606 -45.37 25.07 12.49
C GLY A 606 -46.45 25.63 11.61
N ASP A 607 -47.23 26.57 12.11
CA ASP A 607 -48.16 27.34 11.28
C ASP A 607 -47.38 28.48 10.63
N PHE A 608 -46.96 28.25 9.38
CA PHE A 608 -46.28 29.26 8.56
C PHE A 608 -47.25 30.06 7.68
N GLY A 609 -48.54 29.68 7.66
CA GLY A 609 -49.54 30.16 6.71
C GLY A 609 -49.56 29.37 5.39
N GLY A 610 -50.40 29.82 4.45
CA GLY A 610 -50.58 29.22 3.13
C GLY A 610 -49.46 29.55 2.12
N GLU A 611 -49.84 29.86 0.89
CA GLU A 611 -48.87 30.09 -0.19
C GLU A 611 -47.87 31.23 0.12
N MET A 612 -46.64 31.05 -0.35
CA MET A 612 -45.55 32.00 -0.18
C MET A 612 -45.88 33.34 -0.83
N VAL A 613 -45.59 34.43 -0.13
CA VAL A 613 -45.87 35.79 -0.59
C VAL A 613 -44.62 36.40 -1.19
N ALA A 614 -44.72 36.87 -2.44
CA ALA A 614 -43.64 37.59 -3.11
C ALA A 614 -43.54 39.02 -2.54
N VAL A 615 -42.38 39.35 -1.97
CA VAL A 615 -42.12 40.68 -1.39
C VAL A 615 -41.03 41.46 -2.13
N GLY A 616 -40.55 40.92 -3.25
CA GLY A 616 -39.57 41.50 -4.17
C GLY A 616 -39.39 40.58 -5.39
N ARG A 617 -38.52 40.96 -6.35
CA ARG A 617 -38.32 40.21 -7.60
C ARG A 617 -37.81 38.77 -7.41
N SER A 618 -37.12 38.48 -6.31
CA SER A 618 -36.49 37.19 -6.02
C SER A 618 -36.66 36.75 -4.57
N THR A 619 -37.61 37.34 -3.83
CA THR A 619 -37.80 37.07 -2.40
C THR A 619 -39.23 36.65 -2.13
N LEU A 620 -39.37 35.38 -1.75
CA LEU A 620 -40.62 34.75 -1.32
C LEU A 620 -40.53 34.54 0.18
N LEU A 621 -41.56 34.93 0.92
CA LEU A 621 -41.62 34.76 2.38
C LEU A 621 -42.88 34.00 2.76
N HIS A 622 -42.79 33.18 3.81
CA HIS A 622 -43.96 32.57 4.42
C HIS A 622 -44.90 33.67 4.94
N PRO A 623 -46.23 33.51 4.84
CA PRO A 623 -47.19 34.50 5.32
C PRO A 623 -46.92 35.00 6.75
N VAL A 624 -46.56 34.11 7.67
CA VAL A 624 -46.23 34.50 9.06
C VAL A 624 -45.05 35.47 9.16
N VAL A 625 -44.08 35.38 8.24
CA VAL A 625 -42.92 36.28 8.18
C VAL A 625 -43.31 37.64 7.59
N VAL A 626 -44.27 37.66 6.65
CA VAL A 626 -44.85 38.90 6.12
C VAL A 626 -45.70 39.60 7.19
N GLU A 627 -46.48 38.85 7.97
CA GLU A 627 -47.23 39.40 9.10
C GLU A 627 -46.30 40.07 10.13
N MET A 628 -45.14 39.47 10.44
CA MET A 628 -44.13 40.11 11.30
C MET A 628 -43.60 41.42 10.69
N ARG A 629 -43.37 41.44 9.38
CA ARG A 629 -42.92 42.62 8.65
C ARG A 629 -43.95 43.75 8.67
N ASP A 630 -45.24 43.41 8.51
CA ASP A 630 -46.34 44.37 8.49
C ASP A 630 -46.66 44.90 9.90
N LEU A 631 -46.58 44.04 10.92
CA LEU A 631 -46.68 44.42 12.32
C LEU A 631 -45.65 45.51 12.67
N TYR A 632 -44.39 45.32 12.26
CA TYR A 632 -43.34 46.31 12.48
C TYR A 632 -43.61 47.63 11.75
N LYS A 633 -44.09 47.55 10.50
CA LYS A 633 -44.42 48.71 9.67
C LYS A 633 -45.53 49.55 10.27
N ALA A 634 -46.56 48.92 10.85
CA ALA A 634 -47.70 49.60 11.45
C ALA A 634 -47.29 50.54 12.58
N LYS A 635 -46.29 50.17 13.39
CA LYS A 635 -45.80 50.98 14.52
C LYS A 635 -44.71 51.98 14.12
N HIS A 636 -43.73 51.54 13.34
CA HIS A 636 -42.53 52.34 13.07
C HIS A 636 -42.60 53.15 11.77
N GLY A 637 -43.67 53.00 10.97
CA GLY A 637 -43.85 53.67 9.68
C GLY A 637 -42.87 53.22 8.58
N ARG A 638 -41.97 52.27 8.88
CA ARG A 638 -40.95 51.72 7.99
C ARG A 638 -40.94 50.21 8.04
N VAL A 639 -40.50 49.60 6.95
CA VAL A 639 -40.44 48.13 6.82
C VAL A 639 -39.28 47.56 7.64
N TYR A 640 -39.48 46.39 8.27
CA TYR A 640 -38.42 45.67 8.98
C TYR A 640 -37.32 45.17 8.03
N SER A 641 -36.12 44.90 8.59
CA SER A 641 -34.95 44.49 7.80
C SER A 641 -35.21 43.21 7.00
N ILE A 642 -35.15 43.32 5.67
CA ILE A 642 -35.35 42.17 4.77
C ILE A 642 -34.28 41.10 4.95
N GLU A 643 -33.06 41.49 5.31
CA GLU A 643 -31.95 40.54 5.52
C GLU A 643 -32.16 39.70 6.78
N GLN A 644 -32.69 40.29 7.86
CA GLN A 644 -33.05 39.53 9.07
C GLN A 644 -34.21 38.55 8.78
N LEU A 645 -35.19 38.98 7.99
CA LEU A 645 -36.33 38.12 7.61
C LEU A 645 -35.92 37.00 6.66
N LYS A 646 -34.98 37.22 5.72
CA LYS A 646 -34.39 36.14 4.90
C LYS A 646 -33.66 35.11 5.77
N GLY A 647 -32.96 35.57 6.81
CA GLY A 647 -32.30 34.69 7.79
C GLY A 647 -33.28 33.79 8.52
N LEU A 648 -34.40 34.34 9.00
CA LEU A 648 -35.49 33.56 9.57
C LEU A 648 -36.13 32.62 8.53
N GLN A 649 -36.48 33.15 7.35
CA GLN A 649 -37.13 32.42 6.26
C GLN A 649 -36.35 31.15 5.86
N SER A 650 -35.04 31.25 5.64
CA SER A 650 -34.22 30.09 5.25
C SER A 650 -34.25 28.96 6.29
N ASN A 651 -34.35 29.30 7.58
CA ASN A 651 -34.48 28.29 8.64
C ASN A 651 -35.90 27.72 8.70
N LEU A 652 -36.93 28.52 8.39
CA LEU A 652 -38.31 28.04 8.27
C LEU A 652 -38.49 27.10 7.07
N ASP A 653 -37.94 27.44 5.90
CA ASP A 653 -37.97 26.57 4.70
C ASP A 653 -37.35 25.21 5.01
N SER A 654 -36.20 25.22 5.69
CA SER A 654 -35.50 24.00 6.10
C SER A 654 -36.31 23.17 7.09
N LEU A 655 -37.02 23.82 8.02
CA LEU A 655 -37.88 23.18 9.01
C LEU A 655 -39.17 22.62 8.39
N ALA A 656 -39.79 23.36 7.46
CA ALA A 656 -40.97 22.94 6.69
C ALA A 656 -40.67 21.68 5.88
N PHE A 657 -39.63 21.73 5.04
CA PHE A 657 -39.19 20.59 4.24
C PHE A 657 -38.92 19.35 5.10
N ARG A 658 -38.33 19.53 6.29
CA ARG A 658 -38.04 18.41 7.18
C ARG A 658 -39.28 17.82 7.82
N ARG A 659 -40.26 18.64 8.21
CA ARG A 659 -41.54 18.16 8.74
C ARG A 659 -42.33 17.39 7.68
N ASP A 660 -42.37 17.90 6.45
CA ASP A 660 -43.00 17.21 5.32
C ASP A 660 -42.29 15.89 5.01
N LYS A 661 -40.96 15.87 5.00
CA LYS A 661 -40.17 14.65 4.83
C LYS A 661 -40.43 13.63 5.94
N SER A 662 -40.51 14.06 7.20
CA SER A 662 -40.82 13.15 8.31
C SER A 662 -42.23 12.60 8.24
N ALA A 663 -43.23 13.40 7.83
CA ALA A 663 -44.59 12.95 7.64
C ALA A 663 -44.70 11.95 6.49
N HIS A 664 -43.98 12.21 5.38
CA HIS A 664 -43.88 11.28 4.26
C HIS A 664 -43.19 9.97 4.67
N GLN A 665 -42.08 10.03 5.41
CA GLN A 665 -41.38 8.85 5.93
C GLN A 665 -42.25 8.04 6.91
N GLN A 666 -43.03 8.70 7.78
CA GLN A 666 -43.97 8.03 8.67
C GLN A 666 -45.12 7.36 7.91
N ALA A 667 -45.62 8.00 6.85
CA ALA A 667 -46.63 7.42 5.97
C ALA A 667 -46.09 6.22 5.18
N MET A 668 -44.84 6.26 4.74
CA MET A 668 -44.16 5.14 4.06
C MET A 668 -43.79 4.00 5.02
N ALA A 669 -43.41 4.30 6.27
CA ALA A 669 -43.07 3.29 7.28
C ALA A 669 -44.28 2.49 7.81
N ALA A 670 -45.50 2.95 7.52
CA ALA A 670 -46.72 2.16 7.70
C ALA A 670 -46.84 1.01 6.68
N ASP A 671 -46.03 1.04 5.62
CA ASP A 671 -45.86 0.00 4.63
C ASP A 671 -44.59 -0.80 4.97
N ALA A 672 -44.72 -2.07 5.36
CA ALA A 672 -43.65 -2.86 5.98
C ALA A 672 -42.42 -3.11 5.08
N ASP A 673 -42.54 -2.82 3.78
CA ASP A 673 -41.52 -3.09 2.77
C ASP A 673 -40.63 -1.89 2.41
N VAL A 674 -40.88 -0.69 2.98
CA VAL A 674 -40.10 0.53 2.66
C VAL A 674 -39.06 0.83 3.74
N VAL A 675 -37.83 0.34 3.54
CA VAL A 675 -36.69 0.68 4.40
C VAL A 675 -36.19 2.10 4.04
N PRO A 676 -36.16 3.07 4.98
CA PRO A 676 -35.70 4.42 4.69
C PRO A 676 -34.23 4.44 4.22
N GLU A 677 -33.90 5.43 3.39
CA GLU A 677 -32.56 5.61 2.84
C GLU A 677 -31.54 5.93 3.96
N ARG A 678 -30.65 4.99 4.26
CA ARG A 678 -29.64 5.08 5.35
C ARG A 678 -28.29 5.50 4.79
N ARG A 679 -27.64 6.46 5.45
CA ARG A 679 -26.31 6.92 5.02
C ARG A 679 -25.24 5.90 5.40
N ARG A 680 -24.13 5.91 4.66
CA ARG A 680 -22.91 5.22 5.09
C ARG A 680 -22.15 6.09 6.10
N VAL A 681 -21.88 5.54 7.28
CA VAL A 681 -21.06 6.13 8.33
C VAL A 681 -19.78 5.30 8.52
N SER A 682 -18.82 5.83 9.28
CA SER A 682 -17.64 5.03 9.64
C SER A 682 -18.01 3.91 10.60
N THR A 683 -17.33 2.77 10.48
CA THR A 683 -17.42 1.65 11.43
C THR A 683 -16.85 2.03 12.79
N ASP A 684 -17.29 1.32 13.82
CA ASP A 684 -16.76 1.50 15.17
C ASP A 684 -15.30 1.01 15.22
N TYR A 685 -14.97 -0.05 14.47
CA TYR A 685 -13.61 -0.50 14.25
C TYR A 685 -12.67 0.62 13.74
N ALA A 686 -13.06 1.35 12.70
CA ALA A 686 -12.25 2.44 12.14
C ALA A 686 -12.18 3.66 13.08
N LEU A 687 -13.27 3.96 13.80
CA LEU A 687 -13.29 5.06 14.78
C LEU A 687 -12.39 4.77 15.99
N ASN A 688 -12.40 3.54 16.49
CA ASN A 688 -11.55 3.08 17.58
C ASN A 688 -10.07 3.12 17.18
N ALA A 689 -9.74 2.68 15.96
CA ALA A 689 -8.39 2.79 15.42
C ALA A 689 -7.90 4.25 15.33
N ALA A 690 -8.74 5.18 14.84
CA ALA A 690 -8.40 6.60 14.78
C ALA A 690 -8.27 7.24 16.18
N LYS A 691 -9.00 6.72 17.18
CA LYS A 691 -8.86 7.13 18.59
C LYS A 691 -7.51 6.64 19.16
N LEU A 692 -7.13 5.39 18.90
CA LEU A 692 -5.85 4.84 19.33
C LEU A 692 -4.65 5.63 18.79
N ASP A 693 -4.70 6.09 17.54
CA ASP A 693 -3.65 6.96 16.98
C ASP A 693 -3.51 8.27 17.77
N LYS A 694 -4.62 8.89 18.17
CA LYS A 694 -4.60 10.12 18.99
C LYS A 694 -4.04 9.84 20.38
N ASP A 695 -4.49 8.75 21.01
CA ASP A 695 -4.10 8.39 22.37
C ASP A 695 -2.62 7.96 22.44
N LYS A 696 -2.07 7.36 21.38
CA LYS A 696 -0.66 6.91 21.29
C LYS A 696 0.29 7.93 20.63
N GLY A 697 -0.01 9.22 20.75
CA GLY A 697 0.93 10.30 20.39
C GLY A 697 0.69 10.94 19.01
N GLY A 698 -0.45 10.67 18.38
CA GLY A 698 -0.95 11.36 17.18
C GLY A 698 -0.34 10.92 15.86
N LYS A 699 0.60 9.96 15.85
CA LYS A 699 1.12 9.38 14.61
C LYS A 699 0.11 8.36 14.08
N VAL A 700 -0.27 8.50 12.81
CA VAL A 700 -1.15 7.56 12.12
C VAL A 700 -0.45 6.21 12.01
N TYR A 701 -1.08 5.17 12.55
CA TYR A 701 -0.62 3.79 12.48
C TYR A 701 -1.82 2.83 12.53
N TRP A 702 -2.58 2.87 13.63
CA TRP A 702 -3.73 2.00 13.84
C TRP A 702 -4.83 2.25 12.81
N SER A 703 -5.06 3.50 12.39
CA SER A 703 -6.09 3.82 11.40
C SER A 703 -5.67 3.63 9.94
N THR A 704 -4.43 3.17 9.67
CA THR A 704 -4.03 2.79 8.31
C THR A 704 -4.85 1.57 7.85
N LYS A 705 -5.17 1.51 6.55
CA LYS A 705 -6.00 0.44 5.98
C LYS A 705 -5.26 -0.89 5.99
N CYS A 706 -3.92 -0.89 5.84
CA CYS A 706 -3.12 -2.10 5.92
C CYS A 706 -3.10 -2.68 7.35
N GLU A 707 -3.05 -1.84 8.40
CA GLU A 707 -3.13 -2.29 9.80
C GLU A 707 -4.55 -2.70 10.21
N LEU A 708 -5.58 -2.07 9.64
CA LEU A 708 -6.96 -2.55 9.78
C LEU A 708 -7.11 -3.93 9.12
N PHE A 709 -6.59 -4.10 7.90
CA PHE A 709 -6.60 -5.38 7.19
C PHE A 709 -5.92 -6.48 8.00
N ALA A 710 -4.69 -6.25 8.48
CA ALA A 710 -3.91 -7.27 9.17
C ALA A 710 -4.50 -7.67 10.54
N ARG A 711 -5.03 -6.73 11.32
CA ARG A 711 -5.69 -7.04 12.61
C ARG A 711 -7.04 -7.71 12.43
N ALA A 712 -7.79 -7.32 11.40
CA ALA A 712 -9.04 -7.99 11.06
C ALA A 712 -8.79 -9.42 10.55
N PHE A 713 -7.74 -9.65 9.76
CA PHE A 713 -7.36 -10.98 9.28
C PHE A 713 -6.90 -11.89 10.44
N ASP A 714 -6.12 -11.38 11.39
CA ASP A 714 -5.77 -12.13 12.61
C ASP A 714 -7.02 -12.58 13.38
N SER A 715 -8.02 -11.70 13.50
CA SER A 715 -9.30 -12.02 14.15
C SER A 715 -10.11 -13.06 13.36
N PHE A 716 -10.08 -12.99 12.04
CA PHE A 716 -10.69 -13.99 11.15
C PHE A 716 -10.06 -15.37 11.34
N VAL A 717 -8.73 -15.45 11.39
CA VAL A 717 -8.00 -16.70 11.63
C VAL A 717 -8.32 -17.28 13.01
N ALA A 718 -8.36 -16.44 14.05
CA ALA A 718 -8.75 -16.85 15.39
C ALA A 718 -10.16 -17.49 15.43
N ASP A 719 -11.14 -16.88 14.77
CA ASP A 719 -12.52 -17.38 14.77
C ASP A 719 -12.67 -18.64 13.92
N LYS A 720 -11.94 -18.77 12.80
CA LYS A 720 -11.91 -20.01 12.01
C LYS A 720 -11.28 -21.17 12.78
N LEU A 721 -10.25 -20.92 13.59
CA LEU A 721 -9.68 -21.91 14.50
C LEU A 721 -10.71 -22.33 15.56
N GLU A 722 -11.35 -21.37 16.22
CA GLU A 722 -12.36 -21.64 17.25
C GLU A 722 -13.55 -22.44 16.68
N ALA A 723 -14.05 -22.06 15.49
CA ALA A 723 -15.12 -22.78 14.80
C ALA A 723 -14.75 -24.24 14.48
N LYS A 724 -13.45 -24.52 14.25
CA LYS A 724 -12.90 -25.86 14.05
C LYS A 724 -12.55 -26.57 15.38
N GLN A 725 -12.87 -25.98 16.53
CA GLN A 725 -12.45 -26.44 17.86
C GLN A 725 -10.93 -26.63 17.97
N ALA A 726 -10.19 -25.83 17.22
CA ALA A 726 -8.74 -25.80 17.18
C ALA A 726 -8.22 -24.55 17.91
N LYS A 727 -6.96 -24.59 18.33
CA LYS A 727 -6.25 -23.47 18.94
C LYS A 727 -4.84 -23.45 18.39
N ASN A 728 -4.32 -22.28 18.05
CA ASN A 728 -2.91 -22.11 17.73
C ASN A 728 -2.46 -20.70 18.13
N SER A 729 -1.94 -20.54 19.34
CA SER A 729 -1.54 -19.22 19.86
C SER A 729 -0.19 -18.73 19.32
N TYR A 730 0.49 -19.54 18.50
CA TYR A 730 1.63 -19.07 17.71
C TYR A 730 1.18 -18.41 16.41
N LEU A 731 0.12 -18.93 15.79
CA LEU A 731 -0.47 -18.38 14.56
C LEU A 731 -1.18 -17.06 14.81
N SER A 732 -2.03 -17.00 15.85
CA SER A 732 -2.90 -15.86 16.14
C SER A 732 -2.99 -15.58 17.64
N PHE A 733 -3.35 -14.36 18.01
CA PHE A 733 -3.62 -13.94 19.39
C PHE A 733 -4.91 -14.52 20.00
N GLY A 734 -5.64 -15.32 19.24
CA GLY A 734 -6.92 -15.89 19.66
C GLY A 734 -8.08 -14.90 19.58
N VAL A 735 -9.26 -15.36 19.99
CA VAL A 735 -10.50 -14.58 19.92
C VAL A 735 -10.46 -13.47 20.96
N ARG A 736 -10.59 -12.23 20.50
CA ARG A 736 -10.48 -11.00 21.32
C ARG A 736 -11.64 -10.07 21.03
N GLU A 737 -12.16 -9.43 22.07
CA GLU A 737 -13.15 -8.36 21.99
C GLU A 737 -12.56 -7.06 22.55
N THR A 738 -11.63 -6.47 21.80
CA THR A 738 -10.92 -5.24 22.19
C THR A 738 -11.11 -4.14 21.17
N GLU A 739 -10.86 -2.88 21.55
CA GLU A 739 -10.92 -1.72 20.64
C GLU A 739 -9.90 -1.79 19.48
N THR A 740 -9.01 -2.78 19.49
CA THR A 740 -7.97 -3.01 18.49
C THR A 740 -8.39 -3.95 17.36
N VAL A 741 -9.53 -4.64 17.47
CA VAL A 741 -10.03 -5.63 16.49
C VAL A 741 -11.53 -5.39 16.21
N PRO A 742 -12.09 -5.88 15.10
CA PRO A 742 -13.53 -5.78 14.87
C PRO A 742 -14.33 -6.66 15.84
N VAL A 743 -15.51 -6.20 16.24
CA VAL A 743 -16.40 -6.88 17.20
C VAL A 743 -17.86 -6.89 16.76
N GLY A 744 -18.63 -7.88 17.22
CA GLY A 744 -20.06 -7.99 16.90
C GLY A 744 -20.35 -8.02 15.39
N THR A 745 -21.44 -7.38 14.97
CA THR A 745 -21.92 -7.47 13.57
C THR A 745 -20.95 -6.97 12.50
N GLU A 746 -20.04 -6.03 12.83
CA GLU A 746 -19.01 -5.61 11.89
C GLU A 746 -17.92 -6.68 11.70
N ARG A 747 -17.62 -7.48 12.74
CA ARG A 747 -16.72 -8.64 12.64
C ARG A 747 -17.27 -9.68 11.67
N ASP A 748 -18.55 -10.02 11.80
CA ASP A 748 -19.22 -10.99 10.92
C ASP A 748 -19.22 -10.54 9.45
N ALA A 749 -19.50 -9.26 9.21
CA ALA A 749 -19.48 -8.67 7.88
C ALA A 749 -18.06 -8.66 7.28
N ILE A 750 -17.06 -8.34 8.09
CA ILE A 750 -15.65 -8.37 7.68
C ILE A 750 -15.20 -9.82 7.40
N HIS A 751 -15.61 -10.79 8.20
CA HIS A 751 -15.29 -12.21 7.98
C HIS A 751 -15.90 -12.72 6.68
N SER A 752 -17.15 -12.35 6.39
CA SER A 752 -17.79 -12.66 5.12
C SER A 752 -17.05 -12.04 3.93
N ALA A 753 -16.51 -10.83 4.10
CA ALA A 753 -15.69 -10.19 3.08
C ALA A 753 -14.30 -10.86 2.91
N PHE A 754 -13.71 -11.39 3.99
CA PHE A 754 -12.51 -12.22 3.91
C PHE A 754 -12.77 -13.55 3.21
N ASP A 755 -13.88 -14.24 3.51
CA ASP A 755 -14.28 -15.45 2.79
C ASP A 755 -14.43 -15.16 1.28
N GLY A 756 -15.00 -14.00 0.92
CA GLY A 756 -15.05 -13.54 -0.47
C GLY A 756 -13.67 -13.31 -1.09
N LEU A 757 -12.75 -12.66 -0.37
CA LEU A 757 -11.37 -12.46 -0.83
C LEU A 757 -10.61 -13.79 -1.03
N ILE A 758 -10.73 -14.70 -0.07
CA ILE A 758 -10.07 -16.01 -0.10
C ILE A 758 -10.66 -16.88 -1.21
N GLY A 759 -11.97 -16.79 -1.47
CA GLY A 759 -12.62 -17.44 -2.61
C GLY A 759 -12.06 -17.00 -3.97
N GLU A 760 -11.39 -15.84 -4.03
CA GLU A 760 -10.69 -15.37 -5.23
C GLU A 760 -9.24 -15.87 -5.31
N PHE A 761 -8.72 -16.59 -4.33
CA PHE A 761 -7.35 -17.11 -4.39
C PHE A 761 -7.26 -18.25 -5.40
N VAL A 762 -6.49 -18.01 -6.46
CA VAL A 762 -6.21 -19.01 -7.52
C VAL A 762 -4.72 -19.33 -7.49
N VAL A 763 -4.39 -20.62 -7.55
CA VAL A 763 -3.02 -21.12 -7.48
C VAL A 763 -2.51 -21.43 -8.89
N ARG A 764 -1.32 -20.93 -9.24
CA ARG A 764 -0.58 -21.33 -10.45
C ARG A 764 0.87 -21.56 -10.10
N GLU A 765 1.52 -22.48 -10.80
CA GLU A 765 2.98 -22.56 -10.81
C GLU A 765 3.62 -21.26 -11.33
N SER A 766 4.72 -20.86 -10.70
CA SER A 766 5.61 -19.77 -11.13
C SER A 766 7.05 -20.25 -11.10
N GLU A 767 7.98 -19.46 -11.66
CA GLU A 767 9.42 -19.79 -11.69
C GLU A 767 10.02 -20.05 -10.31
N LEU A 768 9.43 -19.47 -9.26
CA LEU A 768 9.88 -19.61 -7.87
C LEU A 768 8.98 -20.51 -7.02
N GLY A 769 7.97 -21.17 -7.63
CA GLY A 769 7.03 -22.07 -6.97
C GLY A 769 5.55 -21.65 -7.07
N PRO A 770 4.63 -22.35 -6.41
CA PRO A 770 3.20 -22.05 -6.46
C PRO A 770 2.90 -20.63 -5.97
N ALA A 771 2.34 -19.81 -6.83
CA ALA A 771 1.98 -18.43 -6.59
C ALA A 771 0.47 -18.26 -6.57
N LEU A 772 -0.02 -17.33 -5.76
CA LEU A 772 -1.38 -16.80 -5.91
C LEU A 772 -1.42 -15.99 -7.20
N PHE A 773 -1.84 -16.60 -8.29
CA PHE A 773 -1.70 -16.01 -9.61
C PHE A 773 -3.03 -15.62 -10.26
N SER A 774 -2.88 -14.65 -11.16
CA SER A 774 -3.79 -14.24 -12.20
C SER A 774 -4.17 -15.40 -13.12
N ALA A 775 -5.32 -16.05 -12.92
CA ALA A 775 -5.95 -16.64 -14.08
C ALA A 775 -6.08 -15.52 -15.13
N GLY A 776 -5.45 -15.73 -16.30
CA GLY A 776 -5.97 -15.13 -17.52
C GLY A 776 -7.48 -15.34 -17.54
N PRO A 777 -8.23 -14.34 -17.99
CA PRO A 777 -9.54 -13.97 -17.48
C PRO A 777 -10.48 -15.17 -17.28
N GLY A 778 -11.07 -15.26 -16.08
CA GLY A 778 -12.35 -15.93 -15.92
C GLY A 778 -13.41 -15.17 -16.70
N ARG A 779 -13.64 -15.57 -17.96
CA ARG A 779 -14.73 -15.13 -18.86
C ARG A 779 -14.91 -13.61 -19.01
N GLY A 780 -13.86 -12.94 -19.47
CA GLY A 780 -14.07 -11.96 -20.55
C GLY A 780 -14.37 -12.74 -21.84
N SER A 781 -15.19 -12.19 -22.74
CA SER A 781 -15.66 -12.86 -23.97
C SER A 781 -14.60 -13.80 -24.57
N ALA A 782 -14.96 -15.07 -24.78
CA ALA A 782 -14.19 -15.98 -25.63
C ALA A 782 -13.70 -15.23 -26.87
N LEU A 783 -12.47 -15.51 -27.33
CA LEU A 783 -11.93 -14.93 -28.56
C LEU A 783 -13.03 -15.04 -29.62
N PRO A 784 -13.48 -13.91 -30.22
CA PRO A 784 -14.65 -13.94 -31.08
C PRO A 784 -14.51 -15.02 -32.13
N LEU A 785 -15.55 -15.84 -32.29
CA LEU A 785 -15.55 -16.95 -33.22
C LEU A 785 -15.07 -16.58 -34.64
N PRO A 786 -15.36 -15.36 -35.16
CA PRO A 786 -14.78 -14.90 -36.44
C PRO A 786 -13.25 -14.76 -36.43
N GLU A 787 -12.64 -14.35 -35.32
CA GLU A 787 -11.19 -14.22 -35.19
C GLU A 787 -10.52 -15.60 -35.12
N ILE A 788 -11.15 -16.55 -34.43
CA ILE A 788 -10.71 -17.96 -34.41
C ILE A 788 -10.70 -18.53 -35.84
N HIS A 789 -11.79 -18.36 -36.58
CA HIS A 789 -11.87 -18.85 -37.96
C HIS A 789 -10.92 -18.12 -38.90
N ALA A 790 -10.74 -16.79 -38.74
CA ALA A 790 -9.83 -16.02 -39.58
C ALA A 790 -8.38 -16.52 -39.46
N GLU A 791 -7.92 -16.83 -38.24
CA GLU A 791 -6.58 -17.37 -38.03
C GLU A 791 -6.44 -18.80 -38.54
N ILE A 792 -7.45 -19.65 -38.36
CA ILE A 792 -7.46 -21.01 -38.91
C ILE A 792 -7.38 -20.97 -40.44
N GLU A 793 -8.13 -20.09 -41.10
CA GLU A 793 -8.10 -19.95 -42.56
C GLU A 793 -6.81 -19.32 -43.07
N ARG A 794 -6.21 -18.38 -42.32
CA ARG A 794 -4.86 -17.88 -42.60
C ARG A 794 -3.84 -19.01 -42.59
N LEU A 795 -3.85 -19.85 -41.55
CA LEU A 795 -2.98 -21.01 -41.43
C LEU A 795 -3.24 -22.05 -42.52
N ARG A 796 -4.52 -22.30 -42.88
CA ARG A 796 -4.91 -23.19 -43.98
C ARG A 796 -4.34 -22.74 -45.32
N GLY A 797 -4.32 -21.43 -45.58
CA GLY A 797 -3.76 -20.86 -46.80
C GLY A 797 -2.24 -21.02 -46.91
N GLU A 798 -1.55 -21.07 -45.78
CA GLU A 798 -0.09 -21.21 -45.68
C GLU A 798 0.36 -22.68 -45.54
N TRP A 799 -0.52 -23.57 -45.09
CA TRP A 799 -0.22 -24.98 -44.80
C TRP A 799 -1.00 -25.93 -45.72
N LYS A 800 -0.34 -26.37 -46.79
CA LYS A 800 -0.85 -27.39 -47.70
C LYS A 800 -0.92 -28.75 -46.98
N GLY A 801 -2.12 -29.29 -46.80
CA GLY A 801 -2.34 -30.56 -46.08
C GLY A 801 -2.66 -30.42 -44.58
N MET A 802 -2.97 -29.21 -44.09
CA MET A 802 -3.41 -29.02 -42.70
C MET A 802 -4.59 -29.96 -42.34
N PRO A 803 -4.57 -30.65 -41.18
CA PRO A 803 -5.66 -31.53 -40.78
C PRO A 803 -6.98 -30.75 -40.67
N PRO A 804 -8.14 -31.41 -40.81
CA PRO A 804 -9.42 -30.75 -40.55
C PRO A 804 -9.47 -30.21 -39.12
N VAL A 805 -9.60 -28.89 -38.99
CA VAL A 805 -9.76 -28.18 -37.72
C VAL A 805 -11.25 -27.85 -37.54
N LEU A 806 -11.83 -28.33 -36.45
CA LEU A 806 -13.23 -28.16 -36.09
C LEU A 806 -13.31 -27.29 -34.84
N VAL A 807 -14.11 -26.23 -34.88
CA VAL A 807 -14.31 -25.34 -33.72
C VAL A 807 -15.59 -25.76 -33.00
N VAL A 808 -15.48 -26.07 -31.71
CA VAL A 808 -16.60 -26.44 -30.84
C VAL A 808 -16.80 -25.39 -29.75
N GLY A 809 -18.02 -25.26 -29.23
CA GLY A 809 -18.35 -24.21 -28.25
C GLY A 809 -17.76 -24.48 -26.87
N LYS A 810 -17.89 -25.71 -26.38
CA LYS A 810 -17.44 -26.16 -25.04
C LYS A 810 -16.94 -27.61 -25.09
N PRO A 811 -16.14 -28.08 -24.10
CA PRO A 811 -15.57 -29.43 -24.15
C PRO A 811 -16.59 -30.56 -24.25
N THR A 812 -17.78 -30.39 -23.67
CA THR A 812 -18.90 -31.34 -23.80
C THR A 812 -19.47 -31.48 -25.21
N ASP A 813 -19.10 -30.60 -26.14
CA ASP A 813 -19.50 -30.70 -27.56
C ASP A 813 -18.53 -31.58 -28.37
N LEU A 814 -17.44 -32.05 -27.75
CA LEU A 814 -16.49 -32.96 -28.38
C LEU A 814 -17.11 -34.36 -28.54
N PRO A 815 -16.80 -35.10 -29.63
CA PRO A 815 -17.34 -36.44 -29.87
C PRO A 815 -16.74 -37.54 -28.97
N PHE A 816 -15.89 -37.16 -28.00
CA PHE A 816 -15.20 -38.03 -27.05
C PHE A 816 -15.12 -37.34 -25.69
N GLU A 817 -14.86 -38.10 -24.63
CA GLU A 817 -14.66 -37.54 -23.29
C GLU A 817 -13.37 -36.72 -23.23
N ALA A 818 -13.49 -35.48 -22.78
CA ALA A 818 -12.37 -34.58 -22.57
C ALA A 818 -12.56 -33.80 -21.25
N PRO A 819 -11.47 -33.42 -20.56
CA PRO A 819 -11.54 -32.57 -19.38
C PRO A 819 -12.28 -31.25 -19.64
N SER A 820 -12.98 -30.73 -18.63
CA SER A 820 -13.75 -29.48 -18.75
C SER A 820 -12.90 -28.23 -19.03
N ASN A 821 -11.58 -28.34 -18.88
CA ASN A 821 -10.57 -27.31 -19.15
C ASN A 821 -9.77 -27.57 -20.44
N ALA A 822 -10.21 -28.48 -21.31
CA ALA A 822 -9.55 -28.71 -22.59
C ALA A 822 -9.71 -27.47 -23.50
N ASP A 823 -8.60 -26.92 -23.97
CA ASP A 823 -8.57 -25.79 -24.91
C ASP A 823 -8.65 -26.26 -26.38
N GLY A 824 -8.22 -27.50 -26.62
CA GLY A 824 -8.31 -28.21 -27.89
C GLY A 824 -8.04 -29.71 -27.68
N ALA A 825 -8.19 -30.50 -28.74
CA ALA A 825 -7.88 -31.91 -28.73
C ALA A 825 -7.69 -32.45 -30.16
N TYR A 826 -6.72 -33.34 -30.35
CA TYR A 826 -6.54 -34.09 -31.58
C TYR A 826 -7.12 -35.51 -31.44
N HIS A 827 -8.00 -35.89 -32.38
CA HIS A 827 -8.68 -37.19 -32.37
C HIS A 827 -9.09 -37.62 -33.77
N ASP A 828 -8.83 -38.88 -34.14
CA ASP A 828 -9.18 -39.49 -35.44
C ASP A 828 -8.76 -38.64 -36.66
N GLY A 829 -7.52 -38.13 -36.65
CA GLY A 829 -7.00 -37.33 -37.77
C GLY A 829 -7.59 -35.92 -37.88
N LYS A 830 -8.34 -35.47 -36.86
CA LYS A 830 -8.95 -34.13 -36.81
C LYS A 830 -8.50 -33.38 -35.56
N VAL A 831 -8.41 -32.07 -35.67
CA VAL A 831 -8.13 -31.18 -34.55
C VAL A 831 -9.42 -30.48 -34.15
N TYR A 832 -9.71 -30.46 -32.86
CA TYR A 832 -10.84 -29.74 -32.28
C TYR A 832 -10.32 -28.57 -31.46
N VAL A 833 -10.86 -27.37 -31.70
CA VAL A 833 -10.57 -26.16 -30.91
C VAL A 833 -11.81 -25.82 -30.09
N VAL A 834 -11.65 -25.67 -28.77
CA VAL A 834 -12.76 -25.37 -27.86
C VAL A 834 -12.88 -23.86 -27.67
N ALA A 835 -13.66 -23.19 -28.52
CA ALA A 835 -13.76 -21.73 -28.57
C ALA A 835 -14.09 -21.09 -27.21
N GLY A 836 -14.98 -21.70 -26.42
CA GLY A 836 -15.38 -21.19 -25.10
C GLY A 836 -14.26 -21.15 -24.05
N ASN A 837 -13.13 -21.83 -24.32
CA ASN A 837 -11.95 -21.87 -23.46
C ASN A 837 -10.76 -21.06 -24.02
N ILE A 838 -10.87 -20.51 -25.24
CA ILE A 838 -9.85 -19.66 -25.86
C ILE A 838 -10.09 -18.20 -25.48
N GLY A 839 -9.21 -17.63 -24.66
CA GLY A 839 -9.30 -16.26 -24.17
C GLY A 839 -8.65 -15.20 -25.07
N ASP A 840 -7.64 -15.59 -25.86
CA ASP A 840 -6.93 -14.67 -26.76
C ASP A 840 -6.26 -15.39 -27.96
N MET A 841 -5.78 -14.62 -28.94
CA MET A 841 -5.14 -15.13 -30.15
C MET A 841 -3.88 -15.94 -29.86
N ARG A 842 -3.15 -15.60 -28.80
CA ARG A 842 -1.91 -16.29 -28.42
C ARG A 842 -2.21 -17.69 -27.87
N GLN A 843 -3.29 -17.83 -27.11
CA GLN A 843 -3.77 -19.13 -26.64
C GLN A 843 -4.23 -20.00 -27.82
N LEU A 844 -4.99 -19.44 -28.77
CA LEU A 844 -5.41 -20.15 -29.99
C LEU A 844 -4.21 -20.71 -30.75
N GLN A 845 -3.19 -19.89 -31.01
CA GLN A 845 -2.00 -20.30 -31.76
C GLN A 845 -1.20 -21.40 -31.05
N LYS A 846 -1.17 -21.40 -29.70
CA LYS A 846 -0.57 -22.49 -28.92
C LYS A 846 -1.33 -23.80 -29.05
N VAL A 847 -2.66 -23.74 -28.96
CA VAL A 847 -3.53 -24.92 -29.16
C VAL A 847 -3.34 -25.49 -30.56
N MET A 848 -3.30 -24.62 -31.59
CA MET A 848 -3.02 -25.04 -32.96
C MET A 848 -1.66 -25.72 -33.11
N ALA A 849 -0.62 -25.20 -32.45
CA ALA A 849 0.70 -25.84 -32.46
C ALA A 849 0.69 -27.20 -31.72
N HIS A 850 0.03 -27.29 -30.57
CA HIS A 850 -0.08 -28.51 -29.79
C HIS A 850 -0.83 -29.61 -30.54
N GLU A 851 -2.00 -29.29 -31.11
CA GLU A 851 -2.89 -30.28 -31.72
C GLU A 851 -2.56 -30.55 -33.19
N CYS A 852 -2.35 -29.50 -34.00
CA CYS A 852 -2.10 -29.67 -35.44
C CYS A 852 -0.66 -30.06 -35.72
N ILE A 853 0.31 -29.46 -35.02
CA ILE A 853 1.73 -29.69 -35.36
C ILE A 853 2.27 -30.87 -34.57
N MET A 854 2.08 -30.89 -33.25
CA MET A 854 2.71 -31.92 -32.42
C MET A 854 1.95 -33.25 -32.47
N HIS A 855 0.64 -33.29 -32.24
CA HIS A 855 -0.09 -34.57 -32.24
C HIS A 855 -0.29 -35.16 -33.63
N HIS A 856 -0.80 -34.37 -34.59
CA HIS A 856 -1.08 -34.87 -35.94
C HIS A 856 0.19 -35.25 -36.71
N SER A 857 1.23 -34.38 -36.73
CA SER A 857 2.48 -34.72 -37.45
C SER A 857 3.19 -35.93 -36.83
N LEU A 858 3.12 -36.11 -35.51
CA LEU A 858 3.75 -37.26 -34.84
C LEU A 858 3.07 -38.58 -35.23
N GLU A 859 1.74 -38.58 -35.35
CA GLU A 859 0.97 -39.77 -35.72
C GLU A 859 1.14 -40.14 -37.20
N GLU A 860 1.12 -39.15 -38.10
CA GLU A 860 1.27 -39.39 -39.54
C GLU A 860 2.70 -39.75 -39.94
N MET A 861 3.69 -39.09 -39.35
CA MET A 861 5.11 -39.29 -39.67
C MET A 861 5.68 -40.61 -39.20
N LEU A 862 5.38 -41.01 -37.95
CA LEU A 862 6.05 -42.15 -37.34
C LEU A 862 5.46 -43.49 -37.77
N GLY A 863 4.16 -43.51 -38.11
CA GLY A 863 3.40 -44.74 -38.26
C GLY A 863 3.51 -45.66 -37.04
N ASN A 864 2.93 -46.86 -37.13
CA ASN A 864 2.90 -47.81 -36.01
C ASN A 864 4.31 -48.22 -35.52
N TYR A 865 5.28 -48.34 -36.43
CA TYR A 865 6.64 -48.79 -36.10
C TYR A 865 7.50 -47.68 -35.48
N GLY A 866 7.44 -46.45 -36.00
CA GLY A 866 8.20 -45.32 -35.47
C GLY A 866 7.68 -44.88 -34.10
N PHE A 867 6.36 -44.93 -33.90
CA PHE A 867 5.75 -44.57 -32.63
C PHE A 867 6.10 -45.58 -31.53
N ALA A 868 6.10 -46.89 -31.84
CA ALA A 868 6.51 -47.92 -30.91
C ALA A 868 7.96 -47.72 -30.39
N LYS A 869 8.87 -47.23 -31.25
CA LYS A 869 10.25 -46.93 -30.87
C LYS A 869 10.37 -45.69 -29.98
N LEU A 870 9.63 -44.63 -30.30
CA LEU A 870 9.55 -43.41 -29.47
C LEU A 870 8.94 -43.71 -28.10
N HIS A 871 7.80 -44.42 -28.10
CA HIS A 871 7.13 -44.90 -26.90
C HIS A 871 8.04 -45.72 -26.01
N HIS A 872 8.74 -46.70 -26.57
CA HIS A 872 9.70 -47.50 -25.81
C HIS A 872 10.84 -46.65 -25.22
N GLY A 873 11.32 -45.65 -25.96
CA GLY A 873 12.33 -44.71 -25.47
C GLY A 873 11.86 -43.85 -24.29
N VAL A 874 10.67 -43.23 -24.41
CA VAL A 874 10.08 -42.40 -23.34
C VAL A 874 9.77 -43.24 -22.11
N GLN A 875 9.14 -44.39 -22.28
CA GLN A 875 8.81 -45.29 -21.17
C GLN A 875 10.08 -45.86 -20.51
N SER A 876 11.15 -46.12 -21.27
CA SER A 876 12.44 -46.50 -20.69
C SER A 876 13.07 -45.38 -19.86
N LEU A 877 12.86 -44.10 -20.21
CA LEU A 877 13.37 -42.97 -19.44
C LEU A 877 12.58 -42.78 -18.14
N ILE A 878 11.24 -42.92 -18.20
CA ILE A 878 10.38 -42.93 -17.01
C ILE A 878 10.79 -44.07 -16.06
N ALA A 879 10.95 -45.28 -16.58
CA ALA A 879 11.34 -46.45 -15.77
C ALA A 879 12.73 -46.32 -15.14
N LYS A 880 13.62 -45.53 -15.74
CA LYS A 880 14.96 -45.23 -15.20
C LYS A 880 14.96 -44.05 -14.22
N GLY A 881 13.82 -43.41 -14.00
CA GLY A 881 13.71 -42.26 -13.11
C GLY A 881 14.39 -41.00 -13.66
N ASP A 882 14.40 -40.82 -14.98
CA ASP A 882 14.93 -39.59 -15.58
C ASP A 882 14.16 -38.38 -15.04
N GLU A 883 14.82 -37.52 -14.25
CA GLU A 883 14.17 -36.43 -13.50
C GLU A 883 13.33 -35.53 -14.42
N THR A 884 13.77 -35.31 -15.65
CA THR A 884 13.09 -34.40 -16.57
C THR A 884 11.89 -35.05 -17.25
N VAL A 885 12.04 -36.25 -17.80
CA VAL A 885 10.90 -36.96 -18.40
C VAL A 885 9.86 -37.31 -17.33
N CYS A 886 10.29 -37.63 -16.11
CA CYS A 886 9.39 -37.84 -14.97
C CYS A 886 8.66 -36.55 -14.56
N ALA A 887 9.32 -35.38 -14.55
CA ALA A 887 8.66 -34.11 -14.27
C ALA A 887 7.62 -33.75 -15.34
N ILE A 888 7.90 -34.02 -16.62
CA ILE A 888 6.94 -33.81 -17.72
C ILE A 888 5.80 -34.82 -17.64
N ALA A 889 6.10 -36.09 -17.35
CA ALA A 889 5.10 -37.14 -17.15
C ALA A 889 4.18 -36.82 -15.97
N GLU A 890 4.72 -36.26 -14.89
CA GLU A 890 3.96 -35.79 -13.73
C GLU A 890 3.10 -34.58 -14.09
N ASN A 891 3.60 -33.66 -14.90
CA ASN A 891 2.83 -32.52 -15.43
C ASN A 891 1.67 -32.98 -16.33
N VAL A 892 1.88 -34.00 -17.16
CA VAL A 892 0.84 -34.62 -17.99
C VAL A 892 -0.19 -35.34 -17.10
N ARG A 893 0.28 -36.07 -16.09
CA ARG A 893 -0.59 -36.80 -15.14
C ARG A 893 -1.45 -35.87 -14.30
N SER A 894 -0.91 -34.74 -13.82
CA SER A 894 -1.66 -33.77 -13.02
C SER A 894 -2.75 -33.07 -13.85
N ARG A 895 -2.55 -32.95 -15.17
CA ARG A 895 -3.48 -32.29 -16.09
C ARG A 895 -4.59 -33.20 -16.61
N TYR A 896 -4.23 -34.44 -16.96
CA TYR A 896 -5.12 -35.35 -17.67
C TYR A 896 -5.45 -36.64 -16.88
N GLY A 897 -4.91 -36.78 -15.67
CA GLY A 897 -5.04 -37.99 -14.87
C GLY A 897 -4.13 -39.12 -15.36
N VAL A 898 -4.45 -40.35 -14.97
CA VAL A 898 -3.71 -41.55 -15.41
C VAL A 898 -4.14 -41.89 -16.84
N LEU A 899 -3.28 -41.57 -17.81
CA LEU A 899 -3.50 -41.87 -19.22
C LEU A 899 -2.93 -43.25 -19.61
N PRO A 900 -3.47 -43.92 -20.64
CA PRO A 900 -2.84 -45.07 -21.27
C PRO A 900 -1.39 -44.76 -21.71
N PRO A 901 -0.43 -45.70 -21.63
CA PRO A 901 1.00 -45.41 -21.84
C PRO A 901 1.36 -44.79 -23.19
N ASP A 902 0.62 -45.15 -24.23
CA ASP A 902 0.71 -44.61 -25.59
C ASP A 902 0.22 -43.15 -25.64
N ILE A 903 -0.94 -42.87 -25.07
CA ILE A 903 -1.48 -41.50 -24.95
C ILE A 903 -0.58 -40.62 -24.07
N GLN A 904 -0.12 -41.15 -22.93
CA GLN A 904 0.82 -40.47 -22.05
C GLN A 904 2.12 -40.10 -22.79
N THR A 905 2.63 -40.99 -23.64
CA THR A 905 3.82 -40.72 -24.44
C THR A 905 3.58 -39.59 -25.45
N LYS A 906 2.42 -39.57 -26.14
CA LYS A 906 2.05 -38.49 -27.07
C LYS A 906 2.02 -37.14 -26.35
N GLU A 907 1.35 -37.07 -25.21
CA GLU A 907 1.25 -35.86 -24.38
C GLU A 907 2.61 -35.40 -23.83
N ILE A 908 3.46 -36.33 -23.38
CA ILE A 908 4.82 -36.01 -22.91
C ILE A 908 5.64 -35.39 -24.03
N VAL A 909 5.55 -35.93 -25.25
CA VAL A 909 6.30 -35.44 -26.41
C VAL A 909 5.78 -34.07 -26.86
N ALA A 910 4.46 -33.89 -26.91
CA ALA A 910 3.84 -32.59 -27.20
C ALA A 910 4.26 -31.53 -26.18
N ARG A 911 4.20 -31.87 -24.88
CA ARG A 911 4.57 -30.98 -23.77
C ARG A 911 6.07 -30.67 -23.72
N ALA A 912 6.92 -31.67 -23.99
CA ALA A 912 8.36 -31.47 -24.11
C ALA A 912 8.71 -30.53 -25.27
N GLY A 913 7.94 -30.58 -26.38
CA GLY A 913 8.07 -29.63 -27.49
C GLY A 913 7.74 -28.19 -27.09
N GLU A 914 6.72 -27.98 -26.25
CA GLU A 914 6.38 -26.66 -25.71
C GLU A 914 7.47 -26.10 -24.78
N GLN A 915 8.13 -26.97 -24.00
CA GLN A 915 9.15 -26.60 -23.02
C GLN A 915 10.54 -26.40 -23.60
N CYS A 916 10.78 -26.77 -24.87
CA CYS A 916 12.06 -26.56 -25.52
C CYS A 916 12.35 -25.08 -25.85
N LEU A 917 11.54 -24.12 -25.38
CA LEU A 917 11.68 -22.68 -25.63
C LEU A 917 12.23 -21.95 -24.40
N ASP A 918 13.27 -21.13 -24.57
CA ASP A 918 13.74 -20.21 -23.52
C ASP A 918 12.97 -18.88 -23.50
N GLU A 919 13.24 -18.03 -22.49
CA GLU A 919 12.57 -16.73 -22.27
C GLU A 919 12.64 -15.76 -23.46
N GLN A 920 13.61 -15.95 -24.35
CA GLN A 920 13.75 -15.18 -25.59
C GLN A 920 13.06 -15.84 -26.80
N GLY A 921 12.53 -17.05 -26.65
CA GLY A 921 11.87 -17.83 -27.71
C GLY A 921 12.81 -18.77 -28.47
N ASN A 922 14.05 -18.97 -28.01
CA ASN A 922 14.98 -19.86 -28.70
C ASN A 922 14.70 -21.32 -28.35
N VAL A 923 14.73 -22.18 -29.37
CA VAL A 923 14.64 -23.62 -29.15
C VAL A 923 15.97 -24.14 -28.58
N ARG A 924 16.00 -24.45 -27.28
CA ARG A 924 17.06 -25.27 -26.68
C ARG A 924 16.57 -26.69 -26.64
N VAL A 925 17.03 -27.53 -27.57
CA VAL A 925 16.77 -28.98 -27.50
C VAL A 925 17.61 -29.56 -26.35
N GLN A 926 17.08 -29.44 -25.13
CA GLN A 926 17.71 -29.93 -23.91
C GLN A 926 17.72 -31.47 -23.86
N TYR A 927 16.88 -32.13 -24.67
CA TYR A 927 16.63 -33.57 -24.60
C TYR A 927 17.17 -34.34 -25.81
N GLY A 928 17.97 -35.38 -25.56
CA GLY A 928 18.57 -36.19 -26.63
C GLY A 928 17.55 -36.91 -27.52
N PHE A 929 16.41 -37.35 -26.95
CA PHE A 929 15.34 -38.03 -27.70
C PHE A 929 14.55 -37.08 -28.61
N MET A 930 14.40 -35.80 -28.22
CA MET A 930 13.69 -34.79 -29.01
C MET A 930 14.41 -34.44 -30.31
N LYS A 931 15.73 -34.61 -30.40
CA LYS A 931 16.48 -34.40 -31.65
C LYS A 931 15.99 -35.31 -32.79
N GLY A 932 15.64 -36.56 -32.48
CA GLY A 932 15.09 -37.50 -33.46
C GLY A 932 13.65 -37.19 -33.84
N VAL A 933 12.83 -36.75 -32.87
CA VAL A 933 11.44 -36.31 -33.09
C VAL A 933 11.41 -35.07 -33.98
N PHE A 934 12.19 -34.03 -33.65
CA PHE A 934 12.27 -32.81 -34.46
C PHE A 934 12.83 -33.06 -35.86
N ALA A 935 13.87 -33.88 -36.02
CA ALA A 935 14.42 -34.22 -37.33
C ALA A 935 13.42 -34.97 -38.22
N GLY A 936 12.61 -35.86 -37.62
CA GLY A 936 11.51 -36.51 -38.32
C GLY A 936 10.46 -35.49 -38.76
N VAL A 937 9.97 -34.66 -37.83
CA VAL A 937 8.84 -33.73 -38.09
C VAL A 937 9.24 -32.75 -39.18
N THR A 938 10.50 -32.31 -39.17
CA THR A 938 11.09 -31.45 -40.21
C THR A 938 11.10 -32.12 -41.59
N GLY A 939 11.35 -33.43 -41.66
CA GLY A 939 11.29 -34.19 -42.91
C GLY A 939 9.86 -34.29 -43.46
N TRP A 940 8.91 -34.62 -42.59
CA TRP A 940 7.49 -34.74 -42.95
C TRP A 940 6.88 -33.40 -43.43
N LEU A 941 7.18 -32.29 -42.75
CA LEU A 941 6.70 -30.95 -43.13
C LEU A 941 7.21 -30.52 -44.52
N ARG A 942 8.45 -30.91 -44.87
CA ARG A 942 9.06 -30.63 -46.19
C ARG A 942 8.36 -31.41 -47.30
N ASP A 943 8.04 -32.68 -47.06
CA ASP A 943 7.39 -33.56 -48.04
C ASP A 943 5.94 -33.15 -48.33
N HIS A 944 5.29 -32.41 -47.42
CA HIS A 944 3.92 -31.90 -47.56
C HIS A 944 3.83 -30.45 -48.09
N GLY A 945 4.95 -29.89 -48.58
CA GLY A 945 4.94 -28.63 -49.33
C GLY A 945 4.99 -27.36 -48.48
N ILE A 946 5.35 -27.47 -47.20
CA ILE A 946 5.71 -26.32 -46.37
C ILE A 946 7.15 -25.94 -46.71
N SER A 947 7.33 -25.00 -47.65
CA SER A 947 8.66 -24.58 -48.10
C SER A 947 9.23 -23.51 -47.17
N VAL A 948 10.09 -23.93 -46.25
CA VAL A 948 10.99 -23.01 -45.55
C VAL A 948 12.40 -23.63 -45.56
N PRO A 949 13.44 -22.87 -45.93
CA PRO A 949 14.81 -23.38 -45.89
C PRO A 949 15.21 -23.53 -44.42
N PHE A 950 15.82 -24.67 -44.04
CA PHE A 950 16.13 -24.93 -42.63
C PHE A 950 17.55 -25.44 -42.38
N THR A 951 18.28 -24.65 -41.62
CA THR A 951 19.37 -25.00 -40.69
C THR A 951 18.84 -25.03 -39.24
N ASN A 952 19.63 -25.53 -38.27
CA ASN A 952 19.24 -25.60 -36.85
C ASN A 952 18.81 -24.26 -36.21
N VAL A 953 19.15 -23.13 -36.84
CA VAL A 953 18.77 -21.77 -36.42
C VAL A 953 17.38 -21.40 -36.93
N GLU A 954 16.86 -22.05 -37.97
CA GLU A 954 15.58 -21.68 -38.58
C GLU A 954 14.41 -22.56 -38.07
N LEU A 955 14.69 -23.70 -37.43
CA LEU A 955 13.73 -24.37 -36.52
C LEU A 955 13.30 -23.46 -35.37
N GLN A 956 14.20 -22.54 -34.99
CA GLN A 956 13.92 -21.47 -34.03
C GLN A 956 12.88 -20.50 -34.63
N GLY A 957 12.85 -20.29 -35.94
CA GLY A 957 12.01 -19.31 -36.64
C GLY A 957 10.49 -19.57 -36.68
N ILE A 958 10.00 -20.82 -36.64
CA ILE A 958 8.55 -21.12 -36.63
C ILE A 958 7.96 -20.88 -35.23
N LEU A 959 8.66 -21.33 -34.20
CA LEU A 959 8.28 -21.10 -32.81
C LEU A 959 8.54 -19.63 -32.40
N HIS A 960 9.59 -19.02 -32.98
CA HIS A 960 9.90 -17.60 -32.85
C HIS A 960 8.89 -16.71 -33.56
N LYS A 961 8.52 -16.90 -34.83
CA LYS A 961 7.52 -16.03 -35.52
C LYS A 961 6.14 -16.03 -34.87
N SER A 962 5.71 -17.17 -34.33
CA SER A 962 4.46 -17.27 -33.55
C SER A 962 4.53 -16.50 -32.23
N ALA A 963 5.74 -16.35 -31.66
CA ALA A 963 6.01 -15.59 -30.44
C ALA A 963 6.41 -14.11 -30.70
N GLU A 964 6.99 -13.79 -31.87
CA GLU A 964 7.47 -12.46 -32.29
C GLU A 964 6.32 -11.61 -32.84
N LEU A 965 5.34 -12.21 -33.54
CA LEU A 965 4.08 -11.54 -33.93
C LEU A 965 3.27 -11.05 -32.71
N ALA A 966 3.49 -11.66 -31.54
CA ALA A 966 2.91 -11.22 -30.28
C ALA A 966 3.72 -10.13 -29.55
N LYS A 967 4.98 -9.87 -29.98
CA LYS A 967 5.87 -8.85 -29.37
C LYS A 967 5.96 -7.57 -30.21
N ASP A 968 5.96 -7.64 -31.54
CA ASP A 968 6.10 -6.47 -32.42
C ASP A 968 4.81 -6.14 -33.20
N GLY A 969 3.84 -5.51 -32.53
CA GLY A 969 2.81 -4.72 -33.20
C GLY A 969 3.29 -3.28 -33.37
N PRO A 970 3.79 -2.84 -34.54
CA PRO A 970 4.14 -1.44 -34.74
C PRO A 970 2.88 -0.57 -34.79
N LEU A 971 2.90 0.48 -33.97
CA LEU A 971 2.16 1.73 -34.17
C LEU A 971 2.35 2.24 -35.61
N LEU A 972 1.45 1.89 -36.53
CA LEU A 972 1.34 2.56 -37.82
C LEU A 972 0.51 3.84 -37.66
N ARG A 973 1.24 4.96 -37.76
CA ARG A 973 0.72 6.33 -37.81
C ARG A 973 -0.35 6.48 -38.90
N ALA A 974 -1.38 7.24 -38.55
CA ALA A 974 -2.33 7.84 -39.49
C ALA A 974 -1.61 8.73 -40.53
N GLY A 975 -1.98 8.59 -41.81
CA GLY A 975 -1.42 9.41 -42.89
C GLY A 975 -1.89 9.15 -44.33
N ARG A 976 -3.21 9.33 -44.58
CA ARG A 976 -3.89 9.59 -45.88
C ARG A 976 -4.00 8.52 -46.99
N ARG A 977 -5.28 8.34 -47.34
CA ARG A 977 -5.92 7.92 -48.61
C ARG A 977 -5.83 6.42 -48.96
N GLU A 978 -6.86 5.70 -48.53
CA GLU A 978 -7.92 5.27 -49.46
C GLU A 978 -9.23 5.04 -48.69
N GLN A 979 -10.30 5.66 -49.19
CA GLN A 979 -11.66 5.40 -48.75
C GLN A 979 -12.10 4.05 -49.31
N SER A 980 -12.76 3.27 -48.45
CA SER A 980 -13.98 2.50 -48.71
C SER A 980 -13.90 1.05 -48.23
N LEU A 981 -14.96 0.66 -47.51
CA LEU A 981 -15.45 -0.70 -47.31
C LEU A 981 -14.57 -1.61 -46.43
N GLN A 982 -14.79 -1.57 -45.10
CA GLN A 982 -14.93 -2.75 -44.21
C GLN A 982 -14.98 -2.34 -42.73
N GLU A 983 -16.07 -1.71 -42.31
CA GLU A 983 -16.44 -1.59 -40.90
C GLU A 983 -17.95 -1.87 -40.77
N LYS A 984 -18.31 -2.94 -40.05
CA LYS A 984 -19.51 -3.12 -39.18
C LYS A 984 -19.88 -4.60 -38.99
N VAL A 985 -19.15 -5.30 -38.13
CA VAL A 985 -19.63 -6.47 -37.34
C VAL A 985 -18.68 -6.49 -36.14
N VAL A 986 -19.05 -6.31 -34.87
CA VAL A 986 -20.04 -6.97 -34.02
C VAL A 986 -20.43 -5.97 -32.92
N GLY A 987 -21.72 -5.78 -32.70
CA GLY A 987 -22.28 -5.12 -31.52
C GLY A 987 -23.70 -5.64 -31.33
N MET A 988 -24.25 -5.58 -30.10
CA MET A 988 -25.64 -5.93 -29.86
C MET A 988 -26.53 -5.22 -30.88
N LEU A 989 -27.08 -5.98 -31.83
CA LEU A 989 -27.98 -5.44 -32.82
C LEU A 989 -29.19 -4.87 -32.07
N SER A 990 -29.58 -3.65 -32.41
CA SER A 990 -30.78 -2.99 -31.89
C SER A 990 -31.45 -2.26 -33.05
N GLY A 991 -32.78 -2.29 -33.08
CA GLY A 991 -33.57 -1.69 -34.16
C GLY A 991 -34.11 -2.71 -35.17
N LEU A 992 -34.77 -2.20 -36.22
CA LEU A 992 -35.48 -2.96 -37.24
C LEU A 992 -34.64 -3.06 -38.53
N PHE A 993 -34.50 -4.28 -39.05
CA PHE A 993 -33.81 -4.57 -40.31
C PHE A 993 -34.78 -5.20 -41.30
N VAL A 994 -34.95 -4.56 -42.47
CA VAL A 994 -35.88 -5.02 -43.52
C VAL A 994 -35.09 -5.23 -44.80
N GLY A 995 -35.11 -6.46 -45.32
CA GLY A 995 -34.16 -6.80 -46.36
C GLY A 995 -34.20 -8.25 -46.84
N LYS A 996 -33.58 -8.50 -47.99
CA LYS A 996 -33.52 -9.84 -48.61
C LYS A 996 -32.44 -10.69 -47.95
N ILE A 997 -32.76 -11.93 -47.61
CA ILE A 997 -31.81 -12.90 -47.06
C ILE A 997 -30.93 -13.44 -48.19
N LEU A 998 -29.61 -13.32 -48.02
CA LEU A 998 -28.61 -13.70 -49.01
C LEU A 998 -28.01 -15.09 -48.75
N GLY A 999 -27.98 -15.55 -47.50
CA GLY A 999 -27.39 -16.84 -47.14
C GLY A 999 -27.67 -17.23 -45.69
N VAL A 1000 -27.80 -18.52 -45.44
CA VAL A 1000 -27.90 -19.13 -44.12
C VAL A 1000 -26.88 -20.27 -44.07
N ALA A 1001 -25.82 -20.11 -43.27
CA ALA A 1001 -24.75 -21.08 -43.10
C ALA A 1001 -24.12 -20.95 -41.71
N ASP A 1002 -23.68 -22.07 -41.13
CA ASP A 1002 -22.93 -22.11 -39.87
C ASP A 1002 -23.55 -21.32 -38.70
N GLY A 1003 -24.89 -21.34 -38.60
CA GLY A 1003 -25.65 -20.66 -37.54
C GLY A 1003 -25.75 -19.13 -37.71
N VAL A 1004 -25.36 -18.59 -38.86
CA VAL A 1004 -25.44 -17.16 -39.20
C VAL A 1004 -26.33 -16.94 -40.41
N VAL A 1005 -27.21 -15.93 -40.32
CA VAL A 1005 -28.09 -15.46 -41.38
C VAL A 1005 -27.56 -14.14 -41.92
N THR A 1006 -27.39 -14.03 -43.23
CA THR A 1006 -26.88 -12.84 -43.91
C THR A 1006 -28.04 -12.11 -44.60
N GLN A 1007 -28.34 -10.88 -44.20
CA GLN A 1007 -29.44 -10.07 -44.74
C GLN A 1007 -28.93 -8.83 -45.46
N LYS A 1008 -29.45 -8.52 -46.65
CA LYS A 1008 -29.20 -7.27 -47.38
C LYS A 1008 -30.21 -6.21 -47.00
N VAL A 1009 -29.76 -5.14 -46.34
CA VAL A 1009 -30.61 -4.05 -45.83
C VAL A 1009 -30.33 -2.78 -46.65
N GLY A 1010 -31.39 -2.08 -47.09
CA GLY A 1010 -31.26 -0.82 -47.84
C GLY A 1010 -30.88 -0.92 -49.34
N ARG A 1011 -30.95 0.21 -50.05
CA ARG A 1011 -30.74 0.29 -51.52
C ARG A 1011 -29.26 0.25 -51.93
N ALA A 1012 -28.33 0.59 -51.02
CA ALA A 1012 -26.88 0.64 -51.28
C ALA A 1012 -26.20 -0.74 -51.15
N GLY A 1013 -26.95 -1.78 -50.76
CA GLY A 1013 -26.44 -3.15 -50.65
C GLY A 1013 -25.66 -3.47 -49.39
N GLU A 1014 -25.93 -2.74 -48.32
CA GLU A 1014 -25.40 -3.00 -46.99
C GLU A 1014 -25.87 -4.38 -46.52
N THR A 1015 -24.99 -5.13 -45.87
CA THR A 1015 -25.27 -6.49 -45.42
C THR A 1015 -25.13 -6.56 -43.90
N VAL A 1016 -26.11 -7.16 -43.24
CA VAL A 1016 -26.17 -7.36 -41.79
C VAL A 1016 -26.13 -8.87 -41.51
N LEU A 1017 -25.34 -9.26 -40.51
CA LEU A 1017 -25.22 -10.65 -40.07
C LEU A 1017 -26.02 -10.85 -38.79
N HIS A 1018 -26.85 -11.89 -38.76
CA HIS A 1018 -27.70 -12.26 -37.63
C HIS A 1018 -27.28 -13.64 -37.11
N SER A 1019 -27.17 -13.78 -35.79
CA SER A 1019 -27.06 -15.09 -35.14
C SER A 1019 -28.42 -15.81 -35.25
N MET A 1020 -28.44 -17.00 -35.82
CA MET A 1020 -29.66 -17.81 -35.95
C MET A 1020 -30.25 -18.19 -34.59
N ALA A 1021 -29.41 -18.33 -33.56
CA ALA A 1021 -29.83 -18.63 -32.18
C ALA A 1021 -30.54 -17.45 -31.49
N ASP A 1022 -30.43 -16.24 -32.06
CA ASP A 1022 -31.05 -15.04 -31.52
C ASP A 1022 -32.33 -14.63 -32.26
N LEU A 1023 -32.71 -15.36 -33.31
CA LEU A 1023 -33.92 -15.11 -34.09
C LEU A 1023 -35.13 -15.89 -33.54
N SER A 1024 -36.29 -15.26 -33.51
CA SER A 1024 -37.52 -15.84 -32.97
C SER A 1024 -38.25 -16.80 -33.92
N GLY A 1025 -37.80 -16.93 -35.17
CA GLY A 1025 -38.48 -17.71 -36.20
C GLY A 1025 -37.53 -18.17 -37.31
N PRO A 1026 -37.92 -19.17 -38.12
CA PRO A 1026 -37.12 -19.67 -39.23
C PRO A 1026 -36.98 -18.62 -40.33
N ILE A 1027 -35.86 -18.66 -41.05
CA ILE A 1027 -35.56 -17.75 -42.16
C ILE A 1027 -34.99 -18.54 -43.34
N GLU A 1028 -35.43 -18.23 -44.55
CA GLU A 1028 -34.99 -18.87 -45.79
C GLU A 1028 -34.17 -17.95 -46.70
N VAL A 1029 -33.22 -18.53 -47.43
CA VAL A 1029 -32.42 -17.79 -48.41
C VAL A 1029 -33.30 -17.31 -49.55
N GLY A 1030 -33.33 -15.99 -49.77
CA GLY A 1030 -34.05 -15.37 -50.87
C GLY A 1030 -35.34 -14.64 -50.47
N GLU A 1031 -35.83 -14.79 -49.24
CA GLU A 1031 -37.01 -14.06 -48.78
C GLU A 1031 -36.67 -12.63 -48.33
N ILE A 1032 -37.67 -11.74 -48.29
CA ILE A 1032 -37.55 -10.41 -47.65
C ILE A 1032 -38.09 -10.54 -46.23
N ALA A 1033 -37.20 -10.47 -45.25
CA ALA A 1033 -37.55 -10.59 -43.84
C ALA A 1033 -37.54 -9.23 -43.14
N GLU A 1034 -38.38 -9.07 -42.11
CA GLU A 1034 -38.32 -7.97 -41.15
C GLU A 1034 -37.85 -8.52 -39.79
N ILE A 1035 -36.68 -8.07 -39.32
CA ILE A 1035 -36.06 -8.55 -38.08
C ILE A 1035 -35.91 -7.37 -37.11
N ALA A 1036 -36.65 -7.39 -35.99
CA ALA A 1036 -36.62 -6.35 -34.98
C ALA A 1036 -35.86 -6.79 -33.73
N TYR A 1037 -34.76 -6.13 -33.38
CA TYR A 1037 -33.97 -6.45 -32.20
C TYR A 1037 -34.39 -5.67 -30.96
N LYS A 1038 -34.58 -6.40 -29.86
CA LYS A 1038 -34.73 -5.88 -28.50
C LYS A 1038 -33.93 -6.76 -27.53
N ASP A 1039 -33.07 -6.13 -26.71
CA ASP A 1039 -32.25 -6.81 -25.69
C ASP A 1039 -31.43 -8.01 -26.23
N GLY A 1040 -30.91 -7.87 -27.47
CA GLY A 1040 -30.10 -8.90 -28.14
C GLY A 1040 -30.89 -10.04 -28.80
N LYS A 1041 -32.23 -10.08 -28.68
CA LYS A 1041 -33.10 -11.04 -29.38
C LYS A 1041 -33.79 -10.38 -30.58
N GLY A 1042 -33.69 -11.01 -31.74
CA GLY A 1042 -34.29 -10.58 -33.00
C GLY A 1042 -35.65 -11.24 -33.24
N LEU A 1043 -36.73 -10.46 -33.20
CA LEU A 1043 -38.06 -10.93 -33.56
C LEU A 1043 -38.23 -10.89 -35.09
N VAL A 1044 -38.43 -12.05 -35.73
CA VAL A 1044 -38.76 -12.17 -37.16
C VAL A 1044 -40.26 -11.94 -37.31
N ARG A 1045 -40.67 -10.88 -38.03
CA ARG A 1045 -42.09 -10.57 -38.28
C ARG A 1045 -42.54 -11.16 -39.60
N GLU A 1046 -43.70 -11.83 -39.60
CA GLU A 1046 -44.36 -12.22 -40.84
C GLU A 1046 -44.86 -10.96 -41.58
N PRO A 1047 -44.67 -10.85 -42.90
CA PRO A 1047 -45.15 -9.70 -43.65
C PRO A 1047 -46.68 -9.69 -43.68
N GLU A 1048 -47.31 -8.89 -42.81
CA GLU A 1048 -48.73 -8.60 -42.89
C GLU A 1048 -49.03 -7.93 -44.24
N GLN A 1049 -49.81 -8.61 -45.07
CA GLN A 1049 -50.46 -8.02 -46.22
C GLN A 1049 -51.38 -6.90 -45.71
N HIS A 1050 -50.95 -5.62 -45.73
CA HIS A 1050 -51.80 -4.46 -46.06
C HIS A 1050 -51.10 -3.09 -45.87
N HIS A 1051 -51.29 -2.23 -46.88
CA HIS A 1051 -51.21 -0.76 -46.88
C HIS A 1051 -49.84 -0.07 -46.84
N VAL A 1052 -49.27 0.08 -48.04
CA VAL A 1052 -48.34 1.15 -48.41
C VAL A 1052 -49.03 2.51 -48.22
N ARG A 1053 -48.55 3.31 -47.26
CA ARG A 1053 -48.69 4.78 -47.30
C ARG A 1053 -47.33 5.44 -47.05
N SER A 1054 -46.92 6.16 -48.08
CA SER A 1054 -45.83 7.12 -48.20
C SER A 1054 -45.70 8.09 -47.02
N VAL A 1055 -44.46 8.32 -46.53
CA VAL A 1055 -43.85 9.60 -46.07
C VAL A 1055 -42.34 9.31 -45.95
N ASP A 1056 -41.43 9.72 -46.83
CA ASP A 1056 -40.78 11.05 -47.00
C ASP A 1056 -40.27 11.73 -45.72
N ARG A 1057 -39.14 11.26 -45.17
CA ARG A 1057 -37.99 12.06 -44.68
C ARG A 1057 -36.85 11.20 -44.17
#